data_AF-A0A1V9YTT1-F1
#
_entry.id   AF-A0A1V9YTT1-F1
#
_cell.length_a   1.000
_cell.length_b   1.000
_cell.length_c   1.000
_cell.angle_alpha   90.00
_cell.angle_beta   90.00
_cell.angle_gamma   90.00
#
_symmetry.space_group_name_H-M   'P 1'
#
loop_
_entity.id
_entity.type
_entity.pdbx_description
1 polymer ?
#
loop_
_entity_poly.entity_id
_entity_poly.type
_entity_poly.pdbx_seq_one_letter_code
_entity_poly.pdbx_strand_id
1 'polypeptide(L)'
;ETDEIDLKLAKERSRVQATIAGWKEYVDPESLNSIYEDIDSGRLQMIMPDAVKDALNTRLIWYKRRTWSMHRDSRCARIFFYNHETGEYQWNKPERVDGWVNTPPNFEAKPLDENDDSSDEEDKGDSQKDIHKREQLHEYSDKLLRKLRDWEEHRDIATGGKLYYHIKSGHITREKPQEVHNEELKRQAYTILVKTAQFIDRIGDWDKYHDAITKHFFYYNRITGEGQHESEANEAALREEAEHKNQSGRLLHRLSDEELSKRKEQEVWMETLQRARRKEIYTTIARYNPIDDETRRLNELNTAILQKIDEDFAHQTMGYRDTRIDTELRVLQKARNLGLFVSVKITKPILVATETALDAAIILQTDEDESGSIEDHDNHPSLSERRRVNRLIENGIWRMDQNMALCFWGCHLWCQLGEEKDNHEHDECRRRIMICRLGCLIYHEAYEWQNVHADTFELAWHEANECSTRLIKCPRDCDVWVSLDQLEIHTNERCVKRPISDLCCRLGCGKQFDGVNNRILELEQERTWHEAEDCPLRTVKCMWPECNLTMLAKERKQHRRTHLCLSGIVTFKVAGSFEYVVPRDVKHIKIQAWGGGGGSGLLRHFRCGHGGGGAFIEAICPVHPGETLLLVVGGGGQGGQVGQTIPSDTESGLPLIQQLGKGEGGLPGGGCGYSNNNEWACGGGGGYTSMTRKGPQGLITLFVVGGGGGGGCRDGLGGGGLHAEEAGEKSDRRNGRLGSQTRGGKAGQCSKETTPTTFEGTDGSAFQGGNGAEFGGGGGGGYYGGGGGGFSPGIVGAGGGGSSFVESSSFTSVFIDRSYKRVPGGRDRHPPANTLGGIAGEGGYEKAVCAGNDGCIRIAIPGFYSNMDFDSEEDEMRL
;
A
#
# COMPACT_ATOMS: atom_id res chain seq x y z
N GLU A 1 -32.81 8.89 21.64
CA GLU A 1 -32.22 8.56 22.96
C GLU A 1 -30.69 8.49 22.95
N THR A 2 -30.02 8.57 21.81
CA THR A 2 -28.62 9.00 21.73
C THR A 2 -28.60 10.38 21.08
N ASP A 3 -27.99 11.39 21.72
CA ASP A 3 -27.77 12.73 21.13
C ASP A 3 -26.71 12.68 19.99
N GLU A 4 -26.43 11.49 19.47
CA GLU A 4 -25.50 11.24 18.38
C GLU A 4 -26.21 11.46 17.05
N ILE A 5 -26.00 12.65 16.50
CA ILE A 5 -26.44 13.02 15.17
C ILE A 5 -25.55 12.34 14.13
N ASP A 6 -26.17 11.68 13.15
CA ASP A 6 -25.45 11.21 11.96
C ASP A 6 -25.03 12.38 11.07
N LEU A 7 -23.86 12.94 11.38
CA LEU A 7 -23.28 14.05 10.62
C LEU A 7 -22.96 13.68 9.17
N LYS A 8 -22.83 12.39 8.83
CA LYS A 8 -22.60 11.95 7.44
C LYS A 8 -23.88 12.10 6.62
N LEU A 9 -25.01 11.64 7.15
CA LEU A 9 -26.32 11.82 6.49
C LEU A 9 -26.69 13.31 6.36
N ALA A 10 -26.37 14.11 7.38
CA ALA A 10 -26.59 15.55 7.35
C ALA A 10 -25.71 16.23 6.29
N LYS A 11 -24.44 15.83 6.14
CA LYS A 11 -23.54 16.33 5.10
C LYS A 11 -24.03 16.01 3.69
N GLU A 12 -24.52 14.80 3.43
CA GLU A 12 -25.00 14.39 2.09
C GLU A 12 -26.11 15.30 1.54
N ARG A 13 -26.92 15.88 2.43
CA ARG A 13 -28.03 16.79 2.08
C ARG A 13 -27.63 18.26 2.15
N SER A 14 -26.46 18.56 2.69
CA SER A 14 -26.00 19.93 2.93
C SER A 14 -25.30 20.52 1.70
N ARG A 15 -25.38 21.85 1.57
CA ARG A 15 -24.63 22.61 0.56
C ARG A 15 -23.36 23.21 1.16
N VAL A 16 -22.27 23.24 0.39
CA VAL A 16 -21.04 23.92 0.82
C VAL A 16 -21.27 25.43 0.88
N GLN A 17 -21.05 26.03 2.04
CA GLN A 17 -21.18 27.47 2.25
C GLN A 17 -19.83 28.19 2.11
N ALA A 18 -18.75 27.64 2.66
CA ALA A 18 -17.42 28.25 2.63
C ALA A 18 -16.29 27.23 2.80
N THR A 19 -15.07 27.62 2.45
CA THR A 19 -13.85 26.86 2.74
C THR A 19 -12.82 27.78 3.40
N ILE A 20 -12.42 27.47 4.64
CA ILE A 20 -11.62 28.34 5.50
C ILE A 20 -10.58 27.49 6.24
N ALA A 21 -9.30 27.85 6.14
CA ALA A 21 -8.19 27.26 6.91
C ALA A 21 -8.12 25.73 6.90
N GLY A 22 -8.37 25.09 5.75
CA GLY A 22 -8.34 23.62 5.62
C GLY A 22 -9.65 22.94 5.99
N TRP A 23 -10.72 23.69 6.31
CA TRP A 23 -12.03 23.16 6.64
C TRP A 23 -13.11 23.62 5.65
N LYS A 24 -14.06 22.74 5.34
CA LYS A 24 -15.29 23.05 4.57
C LYS A 24 -16.46 23.24 5.53
N GLU A 25 -17.15 24.37 5.44
CA GLU A 25 -18.43 24.60 6.12
C GLU A 25 -19.58 24.20 5.19
N TYR A 26 -20.46 23.34 5.68
CA TYR A 26 -21.69 22.89 5.06
C TYR A 26 -22.90 23.45 5.80
N VAL A 27 -23.99 23.72 5.09
CA VAL A 27 -25.29 24.07 5.68
C VAL A 27 -26.36 23.12 5.20
N ASP A 28 -27.04 22.48 6.14
CA ASP A 28 -28.20 21.63 5.86
C ASP A 28 -29.43 22.50 5.55
N PRO A 29 -30.05 22.40 4.35
CA PRO A 29 -31.22 23.20 4.00
C PRO A 29 -32.48 22.88 4.82
N GLU A 30 -32.58 21.69 5.43
CA GLU A 30 -33.76 21.29 6.21
C GLU A 30 -33.67 21.74 7.68
N SER A 31 -32.53 21.47 8.34
CA SER A 31 -32.32 21.88 9.74
C SER A 31 -31.71 23.29 9.90
N LEU A 32 -31.16 23.85 8.81
CA LEU A 32 -30.40 25.11 8.77
C LEU A 32 -29.10 25.09 9.60
N ASN A 33 -28.62 23.92 10.03
CA ASN A 33 -27.42 23.77 10.86
C ASN A 33 -26.13 23.84 10.03
N SER A 34 -25.06 24.40 10.63
CA SER A 34 -23.71 24.39 10.04
C SER A 34 -22.90 23.17 10.51
N ILE A 35 -22.20 22.53 9.57
CA ILE A 35 -21.33 21.36 9.80
C ILE A 35 -19.95 21.66 9.22
N TYR A 36 -18.88 21.35 9.95
CA TYR A 36 -17.50 21.56 9.52
C TYR A 36 -16.82 20.24 9.22
N GLU A 37 -16.15 20.16 8.07
CA GLU A 37 -15.34 19.02 7.63
C GLU A 37 -13.88 19.41 7.48
N ASP A 38 -12.99 18.65 8.08
CA ASP A 38 -11.54 18.74 7.83
C ASP A 38 -11.23 18.13 6.45
N ILE A 39 -10.60 18.90 5.56
CA ILE A 39 -10.31 18.46 4.19
C ILE A 39 -9.32 17.30 4.17
N ASP A 40 -8.38 17.26 5.12
CA ASP A 40 -7.30 16.28 5.14
C ASP A 40 -7.71 15.02 5.90
N SER A 41 -8.44 15.16 7.00
CA SER A 41 -8.86 14.03 7.84
C SER A 41 -10.28 13.51 7.58
N GLY A 42 -11.13 14.28 6.88
CA GLY A 42 -12.54 13.96 6.65
C GLY A 42 -13.42 13.98 7.91
N ARG A 43 -12.89 14.49 9.04
CA ARG A 43 -13.59 14.55 10.32
C ARG A 43 -14.71 15.59 10.29
N LEU A 44 -15.90 15.22 10.76
CA LEU A 44 -17.08 16.09 10.84
C LEU A 44 -17.36 16.55 12.27
N GLN A 45 -17.76 17.82 12.43
CA GLN A 45 -18.19 18.39 13.71
C GLN A 45 -19.15 19.57 13.53
N MET A 46 -20.01 19.83 14.53
CA MET A 46 -20.94 20.98 14.54
C MET A 46 -20.36 22.22 15.23
N ILE A 47 -19.30 22.05 16.01
CA ILE A 47 -18.58 23.14 16.68
C ILE A 47 -17.52 23.67 15.72
N MET A 48 -17.37 24.99 15.67
CA MET A 48 -16.36 25.63 14.83
C MET A 48 -14.95 25.20 15.29
N PRO A 49 -14.11 24.65 14.39
CA PRO A 49 -12.73 24.26 14.73
C PRO A 49 -11.86 25.45 15.11
N ASP A 50 -10.88 25.26 16.00
CA ASP A 50 -9.94 26.30 16.42
C ASP A 50 -9.15 26.90 15.25
N ALA A 51 -8.76 26.09 14.26
CA ALA A 51 -8.07 26.58 13.06
C ALA A 51 -8.93 27.56 12.23
N VAL A 52 -10.24 27.32 12.17
CA VAL A 52 -11.20 28.24 11.52
C VAL A 52 -11.39 29.48 12.38
N LYS A 53 -11.50 29.31 13.71
CA LYS A 53 -11.59 30.39 14.70
C LYS A 53 -10.38 31.33 14.62
N ASP A 54 -9.17 30.79 14.53
CA ASP A 54 -7.93 31.54 14.42
C ASP A 54 -7.79 32.26 13.08
N ALA A 55 -8.25 31.65 11.98
CA ALA A 55 -8.29 32.30 10.68
C ALA A 55 -9.30 33.46 10.63
N LEU A 56 -10.46 33.31 11.27
CA LEU A 56 -11.45 34.37 11.43
C LEU A 56 -10.95 35.48 12.37
N ASN A 57 -10.27 35.12 13.46
CA ASN A 57 -9.61 36.08 14.36
C ASN A 57 -8.48 36.84 13.63
N THR A 58 -7.76 36.18 12.73
CA THR A 58 -6.74 36.83 11.89
C THR A 58 -7.40 37.87 10.95
N ARG A 59 -8.55 37.56 10.35
CA ARG A 59 -9.35 38.57 9.61
C ARG A 59 -9.77 39.75 10.49
N LEU A 60 -10.09 39.50 11.77
CA LEU A 60 -10.40 40.51 12.78
C LEU A 60 -9.19 41.43 13.05
N ILE A 61 -7.96 40.89 13.05
CA ILE A 61 -6.70 41.65 13.16
C ILE A 61 -6.48 42.55 11.94
N TRP A 62 -6.83 42.08 10.72
CA TRP A 62 -6.78 42.90 9.50
C TRP A 62 -7.79 44.06 9.55
N TYR A 63 -8.97 43.84 10.11
CA TYR A 63 -9.99 44.89 10.30
C TYR A 63 -9.58 45.94 11.33
N LYS A 64 -8.86 45.56 12.41
CA LYS A 64 -8.31 46.49 13.41
C LYS A 64 -7.09 47.30 12.92
N ARG A 65 -6.40 46.88 11.84
CA ARG A 65 -5.13 47.47 11.35
C ARG A 65 -5.26 48.71 10.44
N ARG A 66 -6.39 49.42 10.43
CA ARG A 66 -6.54 50.68 9.66
C ARG A 66 -6.26 51.92 10.52
N THR A 67 -5.03 52.11 10.99
CA THR A 67 -4.63 53.42 11.55
C THR A 67 -4.30 54.42 10.45
N TRP A 68 -3.71 53.97 9.35
CA TRP A 68 -3.40 54.81 8.19
C TRP A 68 -4.28 54.49 6.97
N SER A 69 -4.82 55.51 6.31
CA SER A 69 -5.57 55.40 5.06
C SER A 69 -4.89 56.17 3.93
N MET A 70 -4.96 55.65 2.71
CA MET A 70 -4.35 56.23 1.51
C MET A 70 -5.41 57.01 0.71
N HIS A 71 -5.16 58.29 0.48
CA HIS A 71 -6.08 59.20 -0.20
C HIS A 71 -5.42 59.80 -1.44
N ARG A 72 -6.21 60.01 -2.50
CA ARG A 72 -5.74 60.62 -3.74
C ARG A 72 -6.42 61.97 -3.91
N ASP A 73 -5.63 63.04 -3.98
CA ASP A 73 -6.18 64.36 -4.21
C ASP A 73 -6.72 64.45 -5.65
N SER A 74 -8.03 64.62 -5.75
CA SER A 74 -8.79 64.70 -7.00
C SER A 74 -8.35 65.85 -7.92
N ARG A 75 -7.70 66.90 -7.41
CA ARG A 75 -7.23 68.04 -8.21
C ARG A 75 -5.82 67.88 -8.78
N CYS A 76 -4.98 67.06 -8.13
CA CYS A 76 -3.54 66.99 -8.43
C CYS A 76 -3.06 65.59 -8.81
N ALA A 77 -3.92 64.58 -8.67
CA ALA A 77 -3.66 63.15 -8.84
C ALA A 77 -2.51 62.57 -7.98
N ARG A 78 -2.00 63.31 -6.99
CA ARG A 78 -1.00 62.85 -6.01
C ARG A 78 -1.67 62.11 -4.84
N ILE A 79 -0.95 61.14 -4.30
CA ILE A 79 -1.40 60.26 -3.22
C ILE A 79 -0.74 60.74 -1.91
N PHE A 80 -1.52 60.80 -0.83
CA PHE A 80 -1.03 61.05 0.54
C PHE A 80 -1.64 60.04 1.52
N PHE A 81 -1.01 59.86 2.66
CA PHE A 81 -1.41 58.93 3.72
C PHE A 81 -1.86 59.72 4.95
N TYR A 82 -2.98 59.32 5.55
CA TYR A 82 -3.62 59.99 6.68
C TYR A 82 -3.76 59.04 7.88
N ASN A 83 -3.28 59.45 9.05
CA ASN A 83 -3.43 58.71 10.30
C ASN A 83 -4.71 59.11 11.02
N HIS A 84 -5.64 58.17 11.19
CA HIS A 84 -6.91 58.41 11.85
C HIS A 84 -6.81 58.57 13.38
N GLU A 85 -5.68 58.19 13.99
CA GLU A 85 -5.49 58.32 15.44
C GLU A 85 -4.76 59.62 15.83
N THR A 86 -3.74 60.04 15.08
CA THR A 86 -2.98 61.27 15.38
C THR A 86 -3.47 62.49 14.60
N GLY A 87 -4.29 62.30 13.56
CA GLY A 87 -4.76 63.36 12.66
C GLY A 87 -3.70 63.88 11.67
N GLU A 88 -2.52 63.26 11.64
CA GLU A 88 -1.38 63.68 10.80
C GLU A 88 -1.50 63.14 9.37
N TYR A 89 -1.01 63.92 8.39
CA TYR A 89 -0.93 63.50 6.99
C TYR A 89 0.48 63.66 6.43
N GLN A 90 0.87 62.72 5.56
CA GLN A 90 2.17 62.74 4.90
C GLN A 90 2.10 62.25 3.45
N TRP A 91 3.00 62.77 2.61
CA TRP A 91 2.99 62.50 1.17
C TRP A 91 3.85 61.30 0.77
N ASN A 92 4.77 60.88 1.64
CA ASN A 92 5.60 59.69 1.42
C ASN A 92 5.03 58.50 2.20
N LYS A 93 5.15 57.29 1.63
CA LYS A 93 4.72 56.06 2.29
C LYS A 93 5.64 55.80 3.50
N PRO A 94 5.10 55.61 4.73
CA PRO A 94 5.94 55.41 5.92
C PRO A 94 6.82 54.14 5.81
N GLU A 95 8.05 54.25 6.33
CA GLU A 95 9.19 53.37 5.99
C GLU A 95 9.30 52.07 6.83
N ARG A 96 8.66 51.98 8.01
CA ARG A 96 8.58 50.74 8.83
C ARG A 96 7.48 50.82 9.89
N VAL A 97 6.68 49.76 10.07
CA VAL A 97 6.02 49.45 11.35
C VAL A 97 6.19 47.96 11.62
N ASP A 98 7.42 47.57 11.96
CA ASP A 98 7.74 46.27 12.55
C ASP A 98 7.83 46.43 14.08
N GLY A 99 7.33 45.43 14.82
CA GLY A 99 7.87 45.10 16.15
C GLY A 99 6.89 45.09 17.32
N TRP A 100 6.10 44.01 17.40
CA TRP A 100 5.83 43.21 18.60
C TRP A 100 6.10 43.82 20.00
N VAL A 101 5.03 43.98 20.79
CA VAL A 101 5.01 43.54 22.19
C VAL A 101 3.74 42.72 22.41
N ASN A 102 3.93 41.46 22.78
CA ASN A 102 2.94 40.61 23.42
C ASN A 102 2.67 41.15 24.83
N THR A 103 1.58 41.88 25.01
CA THR A 103 0.77 41.84 26.23
C THR A 103 -0.60 42.45 25.94
N PRO A 104 -1.70 41.77 26.25
CA PRO A 104 -3.04 42.29 26.02
C PRO A 104 -3.28 43.47 26.97
N PRO A 105 -3.83 44.62 26.51
CA PRO A 105 -4.56 45.47 27.42
C PRO A 105 -5.84 44.70 27.75
N ASN A 106 -5.92 44.23 29.00
CA ASN A 106 -7.16 43.85 29.66
C ASN A 106 -8.26 44.86 29.30
N PHE A 107 -9.13 44.48 28.36
CA PHE A 107 -10.52 44.86 28.45
C PHE A 107 -11.17 43.72 29.22
N GLU A 108 -11.35 43.94 30.51
CA GLU A 108 -12.08 43.05 31.38
C GLU A 108 -13.42 42.73 30.73
N ALA A 109 -13.58 41.48 30.32
CA ALA A 109 -14.88 40.85 30.37
C ALA A 109 -15.33 40.98 31.83
N LYS A 110 -16.32 41.85 32.10
CA LYS A 110 -17.08 41.69 33.33
C LYS A 110 -17.79 40.35 33.25
N PRO A 111 -17.57 39.43 34.21
CA PRO A 111 -18.44 38.27 34.37
C PRO A 111 -19.82 38.81 34.78
N LEU A 112 -20.86 38.42 34.04
CA LEU A 112 -22.26 38.70 34.37
C LEU A 112 -22.82 37.54 35.19
N ASP A 113 -22.21 37.30 36.35
CA ASP A 113 -22.78 36.50 37.43
C ASP A 113 -22.13 36.98 38.72
N GLU A 114 -22.82 37.86 39.44
CA GLU A 114 -22.91 37.87 40.90
C GLU A 114 -23.95 38.91 41.34
N ASN A 115 -24.89 38.45 42.16
CA ASN A 115 -26.03 39.18 42.70
C ASN A 115 -25.59 40.40 43.52
N ASP A 116 -26.30 41.51 43.38
CA ASP A 116 -26.46 42.46 44.48
C ASP A 116 -27.86 43.08 44.45
N ASP A 117 -28.64 42.72 45.47
CA ASP A 117 -29.90 43.33 45.87
C ASP A 117 -29.61 44.71 46.46
N SER A 118 -30.25 45.78 45.95
CA SER A 118 -30.87 46.81 46.81
C SER A 118 -31.61 47.90 46.03
N SER A 119 -32.91 47.99 46.33
CA SER A 119 -33.75 49.19 46.58
C SER A 119 -33.87 50.33 45.56
N ASP A 120 -35.11 50.49 45.11
CA ASP A 120 -35.92 51.73 45.09
C ASP A 120 -35.46 52.91 44.23
N GLU A 121 -36.10 53.11 43.07
CA GLU A 121 -37.25 54.03 42.93
C GLU A 121 -37.67 54.25 41.46
N GLU A 122 -38.99 54.20 41.28
CA GLU A 122 -39.84 54.96 40.35
C GLU A 122 -39.57 54.97 38.83
N ASP A 123 -40.36 54.12 38.15
CA ASP A 123 -41.33 54.51 37.11
C ASP A 123 -40.98 55.74 36.23
N LYS A 124 -40.32 55.47 35.09
CA LYS A 124 -40.62 56.03 33.75
C LYS A 124 -39.63 55.54 32.68
N GLY A 125 -40.15 54.83 31.68
CA GLY A 125 -39.54 54.75 30.34
C GLY A 125 -38.81 53.45 29.96
N ASP A 126 -39.52 52.33 29.93
CA ASP A 126 -39.02 50.99 29.55
C ASP A 126 -38.60 50.84 28.07
N SER A 127 -38.70 51.89 27.26
CA SER A 127 -38.34 51.85 25.84
C SER A 127 -36.91 52.30 25.54
N GLN A 128 -36.21 52.98 26.44
CA GLN A 128 -34.91 53.58 26.13
C GLN A 128 -33.69 52.68 26.44
N LYS A 129 -33.81 51.75 27.39
CA LYS A 129 -32.74 50.79 27.76
C LYS A 129 -32.61 49.62 26.76
N ASP A 130 -33.72 49.16 26.18
CA ASP A 130 -33.73 48.11 25.15
C ASP A 130 -33.22 48.62 23.79
N ILE A 131 -33.46 49.89 23.47
CA ILE A 131 -32.91 50.53 22.26
C ILE A 131 -31.38 50.58 22.32
N HIS A 132 -30.79 50.96 23.46
CA HIS A 132 -29.33 51.11 23.57
C HIS A 132 -28.57 49.75 23.55
N LYS A 133 -29.18 48.67 24.03
CA LYS A 133 -28.60 47.31 23.93
C LYS A 133 -28.67 46.75 22.50
N ARG A 134 -29.72 47.08 21.74
CA ARG A 134 -29.90 46.64 20.35
C ARG A 134 -29.11 47.49 19.36
N GLU A 135 -28.80 48.75 19.68
CA GLU A 135 -27.89 49.60 18.91
C GLU A 135 -26.47 49.01 18.81
N GLN A 136 -25.96 48.39 19.88
CA GLN A 136 -24.66 47.70 19.86
C GLN A 136 -24.61 46.53 18.88
N LEU A 137 -25.74 45.82 18.68
CA LEU A 137 -25.82 44.72 17.72
C LEU A 137 -25.65 45.22 16.27
N HIS A 138 -26.11 46.42 15.94
CA HIS A 138 -25.96 47.00 14.60
C HIS A 138 -24.51 47.33 14.24
N GLU A 139 -23.63 47.53 15.22
CA GLU A 139 -22.19 47.74 14.98
C GLU A 139 -21.46 46.44 14.59
N TYR A 140 -21.97 45.28 15.03
CA TYR A 140 -21.33 43.98 14.81
C TYR A 140 -22.08 43.08 13.83
N SER A 141 -23.37 43.31 13.59
CA SER A 141 -24.22 42.49 12.72
C SER A 141 -24.35 43.09 11.32
N ASP A 142 -23.92 42.34 10.32
CA ASP A 142 -24.18 42.59 8.90
C ASP A 142 -25.62 42.15 8.53
N LYS A 143 -26.04 40.99 9.04
CA LYS A 143 -27.35 40.41 8.72
C LYS A 143 -27.80 39.40 9.78
N LEU A 144 -29.07 39.49 10.20
CA LEU A 144 -29.73 38.44 10.97
C LEU A 144 -29.89 37.18 10.10
N LEU A 145 -29.33 36.07 10.57
CA LEU A 145 -29.40 34.77 9.88
C LEU A 145 -30.63 33.98 10.31
N ARG A 146 -30.81 33.80 11.63
CA ARG A 146 -31.96 33.07 12.19
C ARG A 146 -32.19 33.39 13.66
N LYS A 147 -33.39 33.08 14.15
CA LYS A 147 -33.77 33.15 15.56
C LYS A 147 -33.88 31.72 16.13
N LEU A 148 -33.36 31.51 17.33
CA LEU A 148 -33.28 30.25 18.08
C LEU A 148 -33.79 30.49 19.50
N ARG A 149 -35.10 30.40 19.70
CA ARG A 149 -35.79 30.82 20.95
C ARG A 149 -35.37 32.23 21.39
N ASP A 150 -34.65 32.32 22.51
CA ASP A 150 -34.18 33.56 23.13
C ASP A 150 -32.83 34.05 22.54
N TRP A 151 -32.28 33.37 21.54
CA TRP A 151 -31.06 33.75 20.85
C TRP A 151 -31.31 34.13 19.39
N GLU A 152 -30.57 35.12 18.89
CA GLU A 152 -30.48 35.46 17.48
C GLU A 152 -29.07 35.14 16.97
N GLU A 153 -28.98 34.46 15.83
CA GLU A 153 -27.72 34.22 15.13
C GLU A 153 -27.59 35.23 13.99
N HIS A 154 -26.47 35.95 13.98
CA HIS A 154 -26.16 37.03 13.06
C HIS A 154 -24.85 36.74 12.32
N ARG A 155 -24.70 37.35 11.15
CA ARG A 155 -23.42 37.41 10.44
C ARG A 155 -22.60 38.57 10.98
N ASP A 156 -21.41 38.28 11.49
CA ASP A 156 -20.47 39.28 12.01
C ASP A 156 -19.88 40.11 10.84
N ILE A 157 -20.03 41.44 10.91
CA ILE A 157 -19.54 42.37 9.88
C ILE A 157 -18.01 42.40 9.77
N ALA A 158 -17.30 42.14 10.88
CA ALA A 158 -15.83 42.25 10.93
C ALA A 158 -15.12 40.96 10.47
N THR A 159 -15.71 39.81 10.77
CA THR A 159 -15.10 38.50 10.47
C THR A 159 -15.76 37.78 9.30
N GLY A 160 -17.03 38.12 9.00
CA GLY A 160 -17.92 37.33 8.15
C GLY A 160 -18.39 36.01 8.80
N GLY A 161 -17.98 35.75 10.06
CA GLY A 161 -18.36 34.59 10.86
C GLY A 161 -19.71 34.75 11.55
N LYS A 162 -19.99 33.90 12.54
CA LYS A 162 -21.27 33.90 13.27
C LYS A 162 -21.16 34.64 14.60
N LEU A 163 -22.22 35.37 14.95
CA LEU A 163 -22.39 36.11 16.18
C LEU A 163 -23.73 35.70 16.81
N TYR A 164 -23.75 35.47 18.12
CA TYR A 164 -24.94 35.06 18.86
C TYR A 164 -25.35 36.16 19.83
N TYR A 165 -26.60 36.62 19.73
CA TYR A 165 -27.19 37.66 20.56
C TYR A 165 -28.34 37.11 21.39
N HIS A 166 -28.28 37.20 22.71
CA HIS A 166 -29.37 36.81 23.59
C HIS A 166 -30.37 37.97 23.74
N ILE A 167 -31.62 37.72 23.36
CA ILE A 167 -32.66 38.74 23.21
C ILE A 167 -33.05 39.35 24.55
N LYS A 168 -33.11 38.54 25.61
CA LYS A 168 -33.58 38.98 26.93
C LYS A 168 -32.48 39.62 27.77
N SER A 169 -31.25 39.11 27.71
CA SER A 169 -30.14 39.65 28.48
C SER A 169 -29.37 40.76 27.74
N GLY A 170 -29.47 40.79 26.41
CA GLY A 170 -28.67 41.66 25.55
C GLY A 170 -27.23 41.18 25.35
N HIS A 171 -26.92 39.95 25.77
CA HIS A 171 -25.56 39.40 25.72
C HIS A 171 -25.15 39.03 24.29
N ILE A 172 -23.95 39.44 23.87
CA ILE A 172 -23.39 39.13 22.54
C ILE A 172 -22.14 38.26 22.71
N THR A 173 -22.07 37.13 22.00
CA THR A 173 -20.89 36.25 21.98
C THR A 173 -20.60 35.72 20.58
N ARG A 174 -19.34 35.43 20.29
CA ARG A 174 -18.88 34.74 19.06
C ARG A 174 -18.75 33.24 19.26
N GLU A 175 -18.72 32.78 20.51
CA GLU A 175 -18.71 31.37 20.85
C GLU A 175 -20.14 30.87 20.90
N LYS A 176 -20.39 29.67 20.32
CA LYS A 176 -21.73 29.09 20.30
C LYS A 176 -22.14 28.73 21.74
N PRO A 177 -23.17 29.37 22.31
CA PRO A 177 -23.67 29.02 23.64
C PRO A 177 -24.20 27.58 23.68
N GLN A 178 -24.16 26.96 24.85
CA GLN A 178 -24.65 25.59 25.03
C GLN A 178 -26.15 25.48 24.74
N GLU A 179 -26.93 26.51 25.08
CA GLU A 179 -28.37 26.59 24.82
C GLU A 179 -28.66 26.61 23.32
N VAL A 180 -27.87 27.38 22.56
CA VAL A 180 -27.96 27.46 21.10
C VAL A 180 -27.60 26.11 20.47
N HIS A 181 -26.55 25.45 20.98
CA HIS A 181 -26.16 24.13 20.51
C HIS A 181 -27.26 23.08 20.77
N ASN A 182 -27.84 23.06 21.97
CA ASN A 182 -28.92 22.14 22.32
C ASN A 182 -30.17 22.36 21.44
N GLU A 183 -30.50 23.61 21.09
CA GLU A 183 -31.62 23.90 20.19
C GLU A 183 -31.34 23.48 18.74
N GLU A 184 -30.09 23.58 18.24
CA GLU A 184 -29.69 23.02 16.94
C GLU A 184 -29.86 21.51 16.89
N LEU A 185 -29.46 20.80 17.97
CA LEU A 185 -29.60 19.35 18.08
C LEU A 185 -31.09 18.95 18.06
N LYS A 186 -31.93 19.67 18.80
CA LYS A 186 -33.39 19.45 18.82
C LYS A 186 -34.01 19.62 17.44
N ARG A 187 -33.71 20.72 16.73
CA ARG A 187 -34.25 20.95 15.37
C ARG A 187 -33.90 19.81 14.42
N GLN A 188 -32.67 19.33 14.48
CA GLN A 188 -32.22 18.23 13.65
C GLN A 188 -32.95 16.92 13.99
N ALA A 189 -33.14 16.62 15.28
CA ALA A 189 -33.94 15.48 15.70
C ALA A 189 -35.38 15.53 15.16
N TYR A 190 -36.04 16.69 15.25
CA TYR A 190 -37.41 16.86 14.75
C TYR A 190 -37.51 16.77 13.23
N THR A 191 -36.53 17.28 12.46
CA THR A 191 -36.53 17.11 10.99
C THR A 191 -36.48 15.64 10.55
N ILE A 192 -35.86 14.78 11.36
CA ILE A 192 -35.82 13.34 11.12
C ILE A 192 -37.16 12.71 11.54
N LEU A 193 -37.68 13.07 12.71
CA LEU A 193 -38.95 12.53 13.24
C LEU A 193 -40.14 12.81 12.31
N VAL A 194 -40.21 13.97 11.66
CA VAL A 194 -41.28 14.31 10.70
C VAL A 194 -41.35 13.33 9.51
N LYS A 195 -40.25 12.66 9.15
CA LYS A 195 -40.21 11.70 8.03
C LYS A 195 -40.79 10.34 8.39
N THR A 196 -40.80 9.99 9.68
CA THR A 196 -41.27 8.69 10.20
C THR A 196 -42.59 8.80 10.94
N ALA A 197 -42.92 9.99 11.46
CA ALA A 197 -44.13 10.26 12.21
C ALA A 197 -45.34 10.51 11.29
N GLN A 198 -46.53 10.17 11.78
CA GLN A 198 -47.78 10.37 11.06
C GLN A 198 -48.24 11.82 11.20
N PHE A 199 -48.50 12.51 10.09
CA PHE A 199 -49.10 13.85 10.10
C PHE A 199 -50.56 13.79 10.60
N ILE A 200 -50.93 14.70 11.50
CA ILE A 200 -52.24 14.73 12.16
C ILE A 200 -53.04 15.97 11.76
N ASP A 201 -52.50 17.17 11.96
CA ASP A 201 -53.22 18.42 11.74
C ASP A 201 -52.27 19.57 11.38
N ARG A 202 -52.81 20.63 10.76
CA ARG A 202 -52.08 21.86 10.43
C ARG A 202 -52.68 23.06 11.15
N ILE A 203 -51.84 23.76 11.89
CA ILE A 203 -52.19 24.92 12.73
C ILE A 203 -51.33 26.11 12.29
N GLY A 204 -51.82 26.86 11.30
CA GLY A 204 -51.06 27.97 10.71
C GLY A 204 -49.76 27.48 10.08
N ASP A 205 -48.63 27.99 10.59
CA ASP A 205 -47.27 27.61 10.15
C ASP A 205 -46.74 26.35 10.88
N TRP A 206 -47.52 25.77 11.80
CA TRP A 206 -47.16 24.57 12.57
C TRP A 206 -47.91 23.33 12.08
N ASP A 207 -47.24 22.20 12.05
CA ASP A 207 -47.81 20.88 11.73
C ASP A 207 -47.74 19.98 12.97
N LYS A 208 -48.84 19.33 13.32
CA LYS A 208 -48.92 18.34 14.40
C LYS A 208 -48.65 16.94 13.84
N TYR A 209 -47.73 16.22 14.47
CA TYR A 209 -47.36 14.86 14.13
C TYR A 209 -47.56 13.92 15.33
N HIS A 210 -47.85 12.65 15.04
CA HIS A 210 -47.89 11.56 16.00
C HIS A 210 -46.78 10.57 15.68
N ASP A 211 -45.85 10.38 16.61
CA ASP A 211 -44.82 9.35 16.47
C ASP A 211 -45.32 8.02 17.05
N ALA A 212 -45.45 7.00 16.20
CA ALA A 212 -45.93 5.69 16.60
C ALA A 212 -44.94 4.93 17.53
N ILE A 213 -43.66 5.29 17.50
CA ILE A 213 -42.61 4.65 18.30
C ILE A 213 -42.64 5.19 19.73
N THR A 214 -42.60 6.52 19.88
CA THR A 214 -42.64 7.17 21.21
C THR A 214 -44.06 7.33 21.76
N LYS A 215 -45.10 7.17 20.94
CA LYS A 215 -46.53 7.38 21.27
C LYS A 215 -46.87 8.80 21.75
N HIS A 216 -46.07 9.78 21.37
CA HIS A 216 -46.25 11.18 21.72
C HIS A 216 -46.61 12.03 20.50
N PHE A 217 -47.32 13.14 20.72
CA PHE A 217 -47.49 14.17 19.72
C PHE A 217 -46.39 15.22 19.80
N PHE A 218 -46.02 15.78 18.65
CA PHE A 218 -45.14 16.94 18.58
C PHE A 218 -45.58 17.90 17.47
N TYR A 219 -45.15 19.14 17.56
CA TYR A 219 -45.46 20.21 16.62
C TYR A 219 -44.19 20.65 15.91
N TYR A 220 -44.23 20.78 14.59
CA TYR A 220 -43.10 21.19 13.77
C TYR A 220 -43.47 22.42 12.92
N ASN A 221 -42.69 23.49 13.05
CA ASN A 221 -42.84 24.70 12.26
C ASN A 221 -42.13 24.56 10.92
N ARG A 222 -42.89 24.53 9.84
CA ARG A 222 -42.38 24.32 8.47
C ARG A 222 -41.54 25.47 7.92
N ILE A 223 -41.64 26.66 8.52
CA ILE A 223 -40.92 27.86 8.07
C ILE A 223 -39.62 28.05 8.85
N THR A 224 -39.67 27.86 10.17
CA THR A 224 -38.51 28.10 11.06
C THR A 224 -37.69 26.85 11.36
N GLY A 225 -38.23 25.65 11.08
CA GLY A 225 -37.62 24.37 11.40
C GLY A 225 -37.67 24.01 12.90
N GLU A 226 -38.47 24.73 13.70
CA GLU A 226 -38.60 24.51 15.13
C GLU A 226 -39.53 23.35 15.45
N GLY A 227 -39.13 22.50 16.42
CA GLY A 227 -39.96 21.42 16.93
C GLY A 227 -40.27 21.60 18.42
N GLN A 228 -41.51 21.34 18.80
CA GLN A 228 -41.97 21.39 20.18
C GLN A 228 -42.69 20.10 20.54
N HIS A 229 -42.32 19.50 21.66
CA HIS A 229 -43.04 18.34 22.21
C HIS A 229 -44.41 18.77 22.75
N GLU A 230 -45.40 17.87 22.79
CA GLU A 230 -46.74 18.15 23.33
C GLU A 230 -46.74 18.70 24.76
N SER A 231 -45.72 18.42 25.57
CA SER A 231 -45.57 18.97 26.92
C SER A 231 -45.09 20.42 26.94
N GLU A 232 -44.48 20.90 25.86
CA GLU A 232 -43.95 22.27 25.72
C GLU A 232 -44.90 23.16 24.89
N ALA A 233 -45.67 22.56 23.98
CA ALA A 233 -46.54 23.28 23.06
C ALA A 233 -47.97 23.44 23.61
N ASN A 234 -48.47 24.67 23.63
CA ASN A 234 -49.88 24.94 23.88
C ASN A 234 -50.64 25.08 22.55
N GLU A 235 -51.38 24.05 22.17
CA GLU A 235 -52.14 24.01 20.91
C GLU A 235 -53.11 25.20 20.77
N ALA A 236 -53.72 25.67 21.86
CA ALA A 236 -54.63 26.80 21.84
C ALA A 236 -53.90 28.12 21.49
N ALA A 237 -52.71 28.33 22.05
CA ALA A 237 -51.89 29.51 21.75
C ALA A 237 -51.41 29.52 20.29
N LEU A 238 -51.06 28.35 19.74
CA LEU A 238 -50.67 28.22 18.32
C LEU A 238 -51.85 28.51 17.37
N ARG A 239 -53.07 28.13 17.75
CA ARG A 239 -54.29 28.45 16.99
C ARG A 239 -54.62 29.94 17.06
N GLU A 240 -54.49 30.57 18.23
CA GLU A 240 -54.67 32.03 18.39
C GLU A 240 -53.66 32.84 17.56
N GLU A 241 -52.38 32.42 17.51
CA GLU A 241 -51.35 33.07 16.69
C GLU A 241 -51.68 33.00 15.18
N ALA A 242 -52.22 31.86 14.73
CA ALA A 242 -52.66 31.67 13.35
C ALA A 242 -53.89 32.54 13.01
N GLU A 243 -54.80 32.75 13.96
CA GLU A 243 -55.96 33.64 13.80
C GLU A 243 -55.56 35.12 13.76
N HIS A 244 -54.57 35.54 14.57
CA HIS A 244 -54.07 36.91 14.61
C HIS A 244 -53.36 37.32 13.30
N LYS A 245 -52.55 36.43 12.72
CA LYS A 245 -51.94 36.63 11.38
C LYS A 245 -52.99 36.76 10.27
N ASN A 246 -54.10 36.02 10.39
CA ASN A 246 -55.23 36.09 9.44
C ASN A 246 -56.09 37.36 9.60
N GLN A 247 -56.12 37.98 10.77
CA GLN A 247 -56.85 39.25 11.00
C GLN A 247 -56.12 40.46 10.42
N SER A 248 -54.78 40.49 10.43
CA SER A 248 -53.99 41.59 9.82
C SER A 248 -54.10 41.67 8.29
N GLY A 249 -54.59 40.61 7.63
CA GLY A 249 -54.87 40.58 6.19
C GLY A 249 -56.31 40.95 5.79
N ARG A 250 -57.20 41.24 6.76
CA ARG A 250 -58.62 41.57 6.53
C ARG A 250 -58.91 43.08 6.57
N LEU A 251 -58.15 43.88 5.85
CA LEU A 251 -58.55 45.24 5.49
C LEU A 251 -58.51 45.37 3.97
N LEU A 252 -59.69 45.67 3.40
CA LEU A 252 -60.00 45.93 1.97
C LEU A 252 -60.32 44.70 1.09
N HIS A 253 -61.57 44.22 1.13
CA HIS A 253 -62.44 44.12 -0.05
C HIS A 253 -63.81 43.55 0.36
N ARG A 254 -64.92 44.27 0.09
CA ARG A 254 -66.24 43.62 -0.02
C ARG A 254 -66.28 42.96 -1.40
N LEU A 255 -66.46 41.64 -1.44
CA LEU A 255 -66.59 40.86 -2.67
C LEU A 255 -68.05 40.88 -3.13
N SER A 256 -68.27 40.89 -4.45
CA SER A 256 -69.59 40.94 -5.07
C SER A 256 -70.26 39.55 -5.13
N ASP A 257 -71.57 39.51 -5.39
CA ASP A 257 -72.35 38.27 -5.48
C ASP A 257 -71.84 37.30 -6.56
N GLU A 258 -71.14 37.79 -7.59
CA GLU A 258 -70.48 36.95 -8.60
C GLU A 258 -69.24 36.21 -8.05
N GLU A 259 -68.51 36.83 -7.11
CA GLU A 259 -67.35 36.22 -6.45
C GLU A 259 -67.80 35.18 -5.40
N LEU A 260 -68.97 35.39 -4.79
CA LEU A 260 -69.65 34.39 -3.95
C LEU A 260 -70.14 33.19 -4.77
N SER A 261 -70.62 33.40 -6.01
CA SER A 261 -71.03 32.31 -6.90
C SER A 261 -69.84 31.49 -7.38
N LYS A 262 -68.74 32.14 -7.79
CA LYS A 262 -67.50 31.45 -8.18
C LYS A 262 -66.87 30.69 -7.04
N ARG A 263 -66.96 31.20 -5.80
CA ARG A 263 -66.52 30.47 -4.60
C ARG A 263 -67.41 29.28 -4.27
N LYS A 264 -68.73 29.38 -4.45
CA LYS A 264 -69.64 28.24 -4.32
C LYS A 264 -69.39 27.19 -5.41
N GLU A 265 -69.12 27.59 -6.64
CA GLU A 265 -68.71 26.68 -7.71
C GLU A 265 -67.35 26.04 -7.43
N GLN A 266 -66.39 26.79 -6.86
CA GLN A 266 -65.11 26.24 -6.40
C GLN A 266 -65.28 25.29 -5.21
N GLU A 267 -66.18 25.57 -4.26
CA GLU A 267 -66.52 24.67 -3.15
C GLU A 267 -67.22 23.40 -3.64
N VAL A 268 -68.15 23.51 -4.59
CA VAL A 268 -68.81 22.35 -5.20
C VAL A 268 -67.82 21.54 -6.03
N TRP A 269 -66.91 22.20 -6.76
CA TRP A 269 -65.85 21.53 -7.51
C TRP A 269 -64.83 20.87 -6.57
N MET A 270 -64.45 21.51 -5.46
CA MET A 270 -63.61 20.94 -4.40
C MET A 270 -64.31 19.80 -3.65
N GLU A 271 -65.62 19.89 -3.38
CA GLU A 271 -66.41 18.79 -2.83
C GLU A 271 -66.51 17.62 -3.80
N THR A 272 -66.59 17.89 -5.11
CA THR A 272 -66.67 16.86 -6.14
C THR A 272 -65.30 16.18 -6.32
N LEU A 273 -64.20 16.95 -6.23
CA LEU A 273 -62.84 16.43 -6.13
C LEU A 273 -62.58 15.69 -4.82
N GLN A 274 -63.15 16.12 -3.70
CA GLN A 274 -63.10 15.42 -2.43
C GLN A 274 -63.99 14.17 -2.44
N ARG A 275 -65.11 14.13 -3.18
CA ARG A 275 -65.91 12.91 -3.41
C ARG A 275 -65.19 11.95 -4.34
N ALA A 276 -64.51 12.42 -5.39
CA ALA A 276 -63.65 11.63 -6.26
C ALA A 276 -62.45 11.08 -5.48
N ARG A 277 -61.77 11.91 -4.67
CA ARG A 277 -60.75 11.48 -3.73
C ARG A 277 -61.29 10.55 -2.67
N ARG A 278 -62.50 10.75 -2.13
CA ARG A 278 -63.12 9.80 -1.18
C ARG A 278 -63.40 8.47 -1.85
N LYS A 279 -63.79 8.45 -3.13
CA LYS A 279 -63.97 7.21 -3.90
C LYS A 279 -62.63 6.53 -4.16
N GLU A 280 -61.58 7.28 -4.50
CA GLU A 280 -60.19 6.80 -4.60
C GLU A 280 -59.66 6.29 -3.24
N ILE A 281 -59.97 7.00 -2.15
CA ILE A 281 -59.62 6.70 -0.76
C ILE A 281 -60.39 5.46 -0.28
N TYR A 282 -61.66 5.27 -0.60
CA TYR A 282 -62.38 4.03 -0.27
C TYR A 282 -61.94 2.84 -1.13
N THR A 283 -61.46 3.05 -2.36
CA THR A 283 -60.76 2.02 -3.13
C THR A 283 -59.32 1.77 -2.65
N THR A 284 -58.68 2.70 -1.93
CA THR A 284 -57.36 2.50 -1.30
C THR A 284 -57.43 2.06 0.17
N ILE A 285 -58.55 2.25 0.86
CA ILE A 285 -58.73 1.90 2.28
C ILE A 285 -59.24 0.46 2.48
N ALA A 286 -59.65 -0.25 1.43
CA ALA A 286 -59.87 -1.69 1.50
C ALA A 286 -58.59 -2.49 1.16
N ARG A 287 -57.50 -2.26 1.91
CA ARG A 287 -56.37 -3.18 2.12
C ARG A 287 -55.42 -2.61 3.18
N TYR A 288 -55.76 -2.80 4.44
CA TYR A 288 -54.78 -2.79 5.52
C TYR A 288 -54.68 -4.23 6.05
N ASN A 289 -53.74 -5.01 5.51
CA ASN A 289 -53.33 -6.29 6.08
C ASN A 289 -52.10 -6.07 6.97
N PRO A 290 -52.04 -6.68 8.17
CA PRO A 290 -50.92 -6.55 9.09
C PRO A 290 -49.74 -7.35 8.53
N ILE A 291 -48.63 -6.65 8.22
CA ILE A 291 -47.55 -7.12 7.32
C ILE A 291 -48.11 -7.26 5.90
N ASP A 292 -47.67 -6.39 5.00
CA ASP A 292 -48.02 -6.41 3.58
C ASP A 292 -47.89 -7.84 3.02
N ASP A 293 -49.01 -8.48 2.66
CA ASP A 293 -49.04 -9.86 2.17
C ASP A 293 -48.09 -10.09 1.00
N GLU A 294 -47.86 -9.04 0.21
CA GLU A 294 -46.92 -8.99 -0.89
C GLU A 294 -45.46 -9.15 -0.43
N THR A 295 -45.13 -8.60 0.75
CA THR A 295 -43.83 -8.70 1.40
C THR A 295 -43.66 -10.06 2.10
N ARG A 296 -44.72 -10.58 2.72
CA ARG A 296 -44.75 -11.95 3.29
C ARG A 296 -44.49 -12.99 2.20
N ARG A 297 -45.23 -12.93 1.08
CA ARG A 297 -45.04 -13.79 -0.10
C ARG A 297 -43.63 -13.68 -0.67
N LEU A 298 -43.05 -12.48 -0.72
CA LEU A 298 -41.67 -12.29 -1.19
C LEU A 298 -40.66 -13.04 -0.32
N ASN A 299 -40.81 -12.95 1.00
CA ASN A 299 -39.90 -13.59 1.95
C ASN A 299 -40.03 -15.11 1.92
N GLU A 300 -41.26 -15.64 1.79
CA GLU A 300 -41.50 -17.07 1.59
C GLU A 300 -40.87 -17.56 0.28
N LEU A 301 -41.04 -16.81 -0.81
CA LEU A 301 -40.46 -17.11 -2.12
C LEU A 301 -38.92 -17.07 -2.10
N ASN A 302 -38.33 -16.05 -1.48
CA ASN A 302 -36.88 -15.94 -1.28
C ASN A 302 -36.35 -17.12 -0.48
N THR A 303 -37.04 -17.51 0.59
CA THR A 303 -36.65 -18.65 1.43
C THR A 303 -36.72 -19.97 0.67
N ALA A 304 -37.76 -20.15 -0.14
CA ALA A 304 -37.93 -21.33 -0.98
C ALA A 304 -36.86 -21.41 -2.08
N ILE A 305 -36.47 -20.28 -2.68
CA ILE A 305 -35.38 -20.22 -3.67
C ILE A 305 -34.04 -20.61 -3.04
N LEU A 306 -33.73 -20.07 -1.85
CA LEU A 306 -32.51 -20.41 -1.12
C LEU A 306 -32.42 -21.92 -0.87
N GLN A 307 -33.47 -22.51 -0.28
CA GLN A 307 -33.54 -23.95 0.00
C GLN A 307 -33.40 -24.79 -1.28
N LYS A 308 -34.08 -24.38 -2.37
CA LYS A 308 -34.05 -25.12 -3.63
C LYS A 308 -32.70 -25.04 -4.33
N ILE A 309 -32.03 -23.89 -4.32
CA ILE A 309 -30.69 -23.76 -4.89
C ILE A 309 -29.71 -24.63 -4.11
N ASP A 310 -29.82 -24.67 -2.78
CA ASP A 310 -28.99 -25.54 -1.94
C ASP A 310 -29.22 -27.02 -2.23
N GLU A 311 -30.46 -27.44 -2.48
CA GLU A 311 -30.81 -28.81 -2.88
C GLU A 311 -30.31 -29.17 -4.29
N ASP A 312 -30.73 -28.39 -5.30
CA ASP A 312 -30.46 -28.66 -6.72
C ASP A 312 -28.96 -28.59 -7.05
N PHE A 313 -28.22 -27.71 -6.38
CA PHE A 313 -26.80 -27.45 -6.62
C PHE A 313 -25.91 -27.85 -5.44
N ALA A 314 -26.34 -28.82 -4.63
CA ALA A 314 -25.55 -29.36 -3.51
C ALA A 314 -24.16 -29.87 -3.93
N HIS A 315 -24.02 -30.31 -5.18
CA HIS A 315 -22.76 -30.81 -5.76
C HIS A 315 -21.82 -29.70 -6.26
N GLN A 316 -22.29 -28.45 -6.32
CA GLN A 316 -21.50 -27.29 -6.78
C GLN A 316 -20.76 -26.61 -5.64
N THR A 317 -19.75 -25.79 -5.96
CA THR A 317 -19.00 -25.00 -4.97
C THR A 317 -19.89 -23.96 -4.27
N MET A 318 -19.58 -23.61 -3.02
CA MET A 318 -20.31 -22.56 -2.28
C MET A 318 -20.38 -21.24 -3.06
N GLY A 319 -19.25 -20.79 -3.64
CA GLY A 319 -19.22 -19.56 -4.44
C GLY A 319 -20.13 -19.58 -5.67
N TYR A 320 -20.36 -20.77 -6.26
CA TYR A 320 -21.36 -20.90 -7.34
C TYR A 320 -22.77 -20.67 -6.82
N ARG A 321 -23.11 -21.30 -5.68
CA ARG A 321 -24.45 -21.20 -5.07
C ARG A 321 -24.75 -19.77 -4.62
N ASP A 322 -23.80 -19.11 -3.97
CA ASP A 322 -23.97 -17.71 -3.52
C ASP A 322 -24.21 -16.77 -4.70
N THR A 323 -23.43 -16.92 -5.77
CA THR A 323 -23.59 -16.11 -6.99
C THR A 323 -24.92 -16.41 -7.67
N ARG A 324 -25.32 -17.68 -7.71
CA ARG A 324 -26.60 -18.12 -8.26
C ARG A 324 -27.78 -17.51 -7.49
N ILE A 325 -27.76 -17.57 -6.17
CA ILE A 325 -28.74 -16.95 -5.28
C ILE A 325 -28.86 -15.46 -5.57
N ASP A 326 -27.75 -14.72 -5.57
CA ASP A 326 -27.74 -13.28 -5.83
C ASP A 326 -28.29 -12.94 -7.22
N THR A 327 -27.94 -13.72 -8.25
CA THR A 327 -28.51 -13.52 -9.59
C THR A 327 -30.01 -13.80 -9.63
N GLU A 328 -30.49 -14.92 -9.11
CA GLU A 328 -31.91 -15.28 -9.17
C GLU A 328 -32.77 -14.30 -8.37
N LEU A 329 -32.32 -13.89 -7.18
CA LEU A 329 -33.02 -12.89 -6.36
C LEU A 329 -33.12 -11.53 -7.06
N ARG A 330 -32.04 -11.07 -7.69
CA ARG A 330 -32.03 -9.81 -8.47
C ARG A 330 -32.99 -9.88 -9.65
N VAL A 331 -33.00 -11.01 -10.35
CA VAL A 331 -33.87 -11.25 -11.50
C VAL A 331 -35.32 -11.29 -11.06
N LEU A 332 -35.63 -11.95 -9.96
CA LEU A 332 -36.96 -12.02 -9.37
C LEU A 332 -37.48 -10.63 -8.97
N GLN A 333 -36.65 -9.82 -8.31
CA GLN A 333 -36.99 -8.43 -8.00
C GLN A 333 -37.27 -7.62 -9.27
N LYS A 334 -36.43 -7.77 -10.32
CA LYS A 334 -36.63 -7.09 -11.60
C LYS A 334 -37.91 -7.55 -12.31
N ALA A 335 -38.19 -8.84 -12.29
CA ALA A 335 -39.38 -9.43 -12.89
C ALA A 335 -40.65 -8.90 -12.20
N ARG A 336 -40.65 -8.87 -10.86
CA ARG A 336 -41.73 -8.30 -10.05
C ARG A 336 -41.96 -6.82 -10.36
N ASN A 337 -40.91 -6.01 -10.47
CA ASN A 337 -41.02 -4.59 -10.85
C ASN A 337 -41.65 -4.40 -12.25
N LEU A 338 -41.57 -5.41 -13.11
CA LEU A 338 -42.16 -5.42 -14.45
C LEU A 338 -43.53 -6.12 -14.51
N GLY A 339 -44.04 -6.63 -13.39
CA GLY A 339 -45.28 -7.43 -13.34
C GLY A 339 -45.16 -8.80 -14.02
N LEU A 340 -43.93 -9.28 -14.24
CA LEU A 340 -43.61 -10.59 -14.82
C LEU A 340 -43.23 -11.51 -13.65
N PHE A 341 -44.08 -12.45 -13.27
CA PHE A 341 -43.87 -13.21 -12.03
C PHE A 341 -43.02 -14.47 -12.26
N VAL A 342 -41.96 -14.64 -11.46
CA VAL A 342 -41.01 -15.75 -11.53
C VAL A 342 -41.24 -16.68 -10.33
N SER A 343 -41.76 -17.88 -10.58
CA SER A 343 -41.97 -18.93 -9.57
C SER A 343 -40.70 -19.77 -9.27
N VAL A 344 -40.67 -20.42 -8.10
CA VAL A 344 -39.58 -21.24 -7.48
C VAL A 344 -39.06 -22.46 -8.27
N LYS A 345 -39.54 -22.72 -9.50
CA LYS A 345 -39.33 -23.93 -10.35
C LYS A 345 -40.56 -24.82 -10.36
N ILE A 346 -40.97 -25.18 -11.57
CA ILE A 346 -42.11 -26.04 -11.87
C ILE A 346 -41.64 -27.48 -11.64
N THR A 347 -41.68 -27.95 -10.40
CA THR A 347 -41.14 -29.26 -10.03
C THR A 347 -42.18 -30.36 -9.96
N LYS A 348 -43.43 -30.10 -10.34
CA LYS A 348 -44.41 -31.15 -10.64
C LYS A 348 -45.22 -30.76 -11.87
N PRO A 349 -45.58 -31.72 -12.75
CA PRO A 349 -46.55 -31.44 -13.81
C PRO A 349 -47.78 -30.82 -13.15
N ILE A 350 -48.21 -29.69 -13.69
CA ILE A 350 -49.28 -28.83 -13.18
C ILE A 350 -50.62 -29.57 -13.28
N LEU A 351 -50.81 -30.65 -12.53
CA LEU A 351 -52.07 -31.40 -12.47
C LEU A 351 -52.93 -30.96 -11.30
N VAL A 352 -52.43 -30.07 -10.45
CA VAL A 352 -53.17 -29.58 -9.29
C VAL A 352 -52.95 -28.07 -9.21
N ALA A 353 -53.77 -27.32 -9.94
CA ALA A 353 -54.28 -26.07 -9.36
C ALA A 353 -55.00 -26.45 -8.06
N THR A 354 -55.15 -25.55 -7.08
CA THR A 354 -55.80 -25.87 -5.79
C THR A 354 -57.00 -26.81 -6.00
N GLU A 355 -57.04 -27.97 -5.31
CA GLU A 355 -58.12 -28.97 -5.49
C GLU A 355 -59.51 -28.30 -5.45
N THR A 356 -59.64 -27.24 -4.65
CA THR A 356 -60.82 -26.38 -4.56
C THR A 356 -61.18 -25.63 -5.84
N ALA A 357 -60.23 -25.04 -6.55
CA ALA A 357 -60.49 -24.31 -7.80
C ALA A 357 -60.79 -25.27 -8.95
N LEU A 358 -60.14 -26.43 -8.98
CA LEU A 358 -60.43 -27.48 -9.95
C LEU A 358 -61.81 -28.11 -9.71
N ASP A 359 -62.15 -28.44 -8.46
CA ASP A 359 -63.45 -29.01 -8.13
C ASP A 359 -64.59 -28.03 -8.44
N ALA A 360 -64.42 -26.74 -8.11
CA ALA A 360 -65.37 -25.71 -8.46
C ALA A 360 -65.51 -25.55 -9.99
N ALA A 361 -64.40 -25.56 -10.73
CA ALA A 361 -64.43 -25.47 -12.20
C ALA A 361 -65.09 -26.70 -12.84
N ILE A 362 -64.83 -27.91 -12.31
CA ILE A 362 -65.43 -29.15 -12.79
C ILE A 362 -66.95 -29.14 -12.55
N ILE A 363 -67.40 -28.76 -11.35
CA ILE A 363 -68.84 -28.66 -11.03
C ILE A 363 -69.54 -27.67 -11.95
N LEU A 364 -68.93 -26.50 -12.19
CA LEU A 364 -69.48 -25.48 -13.07
C LEU A 364 -69.53 -25.93 -14.54
N GLN A 365 -68.51 -26.68 -14.98
CA GLN A 365 -68.46 -27.23 -16.33
C GLN A 365 -69.53 -28.32 -16.50
N THR A 366 -69.74 -29.18 -15.50
CA THR A 366 -70.78 -30.21 -15.54
C THR A 366 -72.19 -29.61 -15.55
N ASP A 367 -72.44 -28.55 -14.76
CA ASP A 367 -73.73 -27.83 -14.77
C ASP A 367 -73.98 -27.14 -16.13
N GLU A 368 -72.92 -26.61 -16.76
CA GLU A 368 -72.98 -26.01 -18.09
C GLU A 368 -73.26 -27.05 -19.18
N ASP A 369 -72.61 -28.22 -19.12
CA ASP A 369 -72.79 -29.32 -20.05
C ASP A 369 -74.20 -29.93 -19.93
N GLU A 370 -74.71 -30.09 -18.70
CA GLU A 370 -76.08 -30.55 -18.44
C GLU A 370 -77.11 -29.55 -19.01
N SER A 371 -76.94 -28.26 -18.72
CA SER A 371 -77.81 -27.21 -19.26
C SER A 371 -77.73 -27.11 -20.79
N GLY A 372 -76.54 -27.29 -21.37
CA GLY A 372 -76.33 -27.34 -22.81
C GLY A 372 -77.07 -28.50 -23.46
N SER A 373 -77.03 -29.68 -22.84
CA SER A 373 -77.72 -30.88 -23.33
C SER A 373 -79.25 -30.72 -23.37
N ILE A 374 -79.84 -30.00 -22.41
CA ILE A 374 -81.27 -29.69 -22.36
C ILE A 374 -81.65 -28.71 -23.49
N GLU A 375 -80.81 -27.71 -23.73
CA GLU A 375 -81.00 -26.69 -24.78
C GLU A 375 -80.87 -27.26 -26.20
N ASP A 376 -80.03 -28.28 -26.40
CA ASP A 376 -79.83 -28.95 -27.71
C ASP A 376 -81.06 -29.75 -28.17
N HIS A 377 -81.97 -30.12 -27.26
CA HIS A 377 -83.20 -30.87 -27.56
C HIS A 377 -84.43 -29.97 -27.78
N ASP A 378 -84.25 -28.64 -27.87
CA ASP A 378 -85.34 -27.69 -28.03
C ASP A 378 -85.80 -27.57 -29.50
N ASN A 379 -87.13 -27.56 -29.72
CA ASN A 379 -87.75 -27.56 -31.06
C ASN A 379 -87.53 -26.25 -31.85
N HIS A 380 -86.97 -25.19 -31.23
CA HIS A 380 -86.68 -23.90 -31.87
C HIS A 380 -85.21 -23.48 -31.71
N PRO A 381 -84.33 -23.80 -32.68
CA PRO A 381 -82.89 -23.61 -32.58
C PRO A 381 -82.45 -22.16 -32.31
N SER A 382 -83.03 -21.19 -33.00
CA SER A 382 -82.67 -19.76 -32.82
C SER A 382 -83.07 -19.19 -31.45
N LEU A 383 -84.11 -19.76 -30.82
CA LEU A 383 -84.52 -19.38 -29.45
C LEU A 383 -83.70 -20.14 -28.40
N SER A 384 -83.18 -21.33 -28.74
CA SER A 384 -82.25 -22.09 -27.91
C SER A 384 -80.89 -21.37 -27.84
N GLU A 385 -80.32 -20.97 -28.97
CA GLU A 385 -79.06 -20.22 -29.02
C GLU A 385 -79.14 -18.90 -28.23
N ARG A 386 -80.24 -18.16 -28.37
CA ARG A 386 -80.45 -16.92 -27.62
C ARG A 386 -80.58 -17.17 -26.11
N ARG A 387 -81.25 -18.25 -25.69
CA ARG A 387 -81.35 -18.65 -24.28
C ARG A 387 -80.01 -19.08 -23.72
N ARG A 388 -79.23 -19.84 -24.49
CA ARG A 388 -77.86 -20.25 -24.12
C ARG A 388 -76.98 -19.04 -23.87
N VAL A 389 -76.96 -18.07 -24.79
CA VAL A 389 -76.17 -16.83 -24.63
C VAL A 389 -76.64 -16.04 -23.40
N ASN A 390 -77.95 -15.88 -23.20
CA ASN A 390 -78.47 -15.19 -22.03
C ASN A 390 -78.09 -15.89 -20.72
N ARG A 391 -78.20 -17.23 -20.65
CA ARG A 391 -77.81 -18.02 -19.47
C ARG A 391 -76.31 -17.91 -19.19
N LEU A 392 -75.46 -17.97 -20.21
CA LEU A 392 -74.01 -17.80 -20.04
C LEU A 392 -73.67 -16.39 -19.52
N ILE A 393 -74.38 -15.36 -19.98
CA ILE A 393 -74.23 -13.99 -19.48
C ILE A 393 -74.72 -13.89 -18.04
N GLU A 394 -75.90 -14.44 -17.72
CA GLU A 394 -76.47 -14.44 -16.36
C GLU A 394 -75.59 -15.22 -15.38
N ASN A 395 -75.07 -16.39 -15.77
CA ASN A 395 -74.10 -17.15 -14.98
C ASN A 395 -72.79 -16.38 -14.80
N GLY A 396 -72.32 -15.69 -15.84
CA GLY A 396 -71.15 -14.80 -15.75
C GLY A 396 -71.35 -13.67 -14.75
N ILE A 397 -72.52 -13.02 -14.78
CA ILE A 397 -72.91 -11.97 -13.83
C ILE A 397 -73.01 -12.55 -12.42
N TRP A 398 -73.65 -13.71 -12.24
CA TRP A 398 -73.76 -14.38 -10.95
C TRP A 398 -72.39 -14.73 -10.36
N ARG A 399 -71.45 -15.22 -11.18
CA ARG A 399 -70.06 -15.50 -10.76
C ARG A 399 -69.34 -14.23 -10.31
N MET A 400 -69.53 -13.12 -11.02
CA MET A 400 -68.99 -11.82 -10.62
C MET A 400 -69.60 -11.35 -9.29
N ASP A 401 -70.91 -11.54 -9.07
CA ASP A 401 -71.59 -11.25 -7.81
C ASP A 401 -71.07 -12.11 -6.64
N GLN A 402 -70.59 -13.32 -6.92
CA GLN A 402 -69.91 -14.21 -5.96
C GLN A 402 -68.42 -13.89 -5.78
N ASN A 403 -67.94 -12.71 -6.23
CA ASN A 403 -66.54 -12.32 -6.19
C ASN A 403 -65.60 -13.30 -6.91
N MET A 404 -66.01 -13.89 -8.04
CA MET A 404 -65.11 -14.68 -8.90
C MET A 404 -64.72 -13.91 -10.15
N ALA A 405 -63.51 -14.17 -10.64
CA ALA A 405 -62.99 -13.57 -11.88
C ALA A 405 -62.16 -14.57 -12.68
N LEU A 406 -62.08 -14.35 -14.00
CA LEU A 406 -61.22 -15.12 -14.89
C LEU A 406 -59.74 -14.78 -14.65
N CYS A 407 -58.90 -15.80 -14.84
CA CYS A 407 -57.45 -15.62 -14.86
C CYS A 407 -56.99 -14.62 -15.93
N PHE A 408 -56.14 -13.68 -15.53
CA PHE A 408 -55.53 -12.65 -16.36
C PHE A 408 -54.74 -13.21 -17.55
N TRP A 409 -54.04 -14.32 -17.38
CA TRP A 409 -53.21 -14.96 -18.41
C TRP A 409 -54.01 -15.75 -19.47
N GLY A 410 -55.34 -15.75 -19.38
CA GLY A 410 -56.19 -16.38 -20.39
C GLY A 410 -56.10 -17.92 -20.38
N CYS A 411 -55.96 -18.53 -19.20
CA CYS A 411 -56.10 -19.98 -19.02
C CYS A 411 -57.58 -20.43 -18.92
N HIS A 412 -58.51 -19.47 -18.89
CA HIS A 412 -59.97 -19.65 -18.81
C HIS A 412 -60.50 -20.22 -17.47
N LEU A 413 -59.68 -20.28 -16.42
CA LEU A 413 -60.11 -20.67 -15.08
C LEU A 413 -60.82 -19.51 -14.35
N TRP A 414 -61.95 -19.79 -13.72
CA TRP A 414 -62.61 -18.88 -12.77
C TRP A 414 -62.03 -19.10 -11.37
N CYS A 415 -61.52 -18.05 -10.75
CA CYS A 415 -60.94 -18.09 -9.42
C CYS A 415 -61.63 -17.08 -8.49
N GLN A 416 -61.71 -17.39 -7.19
CA GLN A 416 -62.20 -16.43 -6.20
C GLN A 416 -61.23 -15.24 -6.08
N LEU A 417 -61.78 -14.02 -6.10
CA LEU A 417 -61.02 -12.79 -5.92
C LEU A 417 -60.35 -12.78 -4.54
N GLY A 418 -59.07 -12.40 -4.51
CA GLY A 418 -58.24 -12.45 -3.31
C GLY A 418 -57.10 -13.46 -3.47
N GLU A 419 -56.77 -14.18 -2.41
CA GLU A 419 -55.60 -15.05 -2.37
C GLU A 419 -55.62 -16.17 -3.42
N GLU A 420 -56.78 -16.75 -3.73
CA GLU A 420 -56.89 -17.87 -4.69
C GLU A 420 -56.55 -17.46 -6.12
N LYS A 421 -57.15 -16.37 -6.63
CA LYS A 421 -56.82 -15.82 -7.94
C LYS A 421 -55.35 -15.39 -8.02
N ASP A 422 -54.83 -14.76 -6.96
CA ASP A 422 -53.44 -14.33 -6.93
C ASP A 422 -52.49 -15.55 -6.98
N ASN A 423 -52.69 -16.56 -6.12
CA ASN A 423 -51.86 -17.77 -6.11
C ASN A 423 -51.91 -18.48 -7.48
N HIS A 424 -53.09 -18.56 -8.09
CA HIS A 424 -53.23 -19.15 -9.42
C HIS A 424 -52.43 -18.37 -10.47
N GLU A 425 -52.62 -17.05 -10.57
CA GLU A 425 -51.99 -16.22 -11.60
C GLU A 425 -50.46 -16.10 -11.45
N HIS A 426 -49.96 -16.20 -10.22
CA HIS A 426 -48.54 -16.00 -9.92
C HIS A 426 -47.75 -17.32 -9.91
N ASP A 427 -48.30 -18.39 -9.33
CA ASP A 427 -47.54 -19.61 -9.01
C ASP A 427 -48.02 -20.86 -9.76
N GLU A 428 -49.27 -20.91 -10.20
CA GLU A 428 -49.87 -22.15 -10.75
C GLU A 428 -50.19 -22.09 -12.25
N CYS A 429 -50.52 -20.91 -12.78
CA CYS A 429 -51.02 -20.77 -14.15
C CYS A 429 -49.97 -21.21 -15.18
N ARG A 430 -50.38 -22.10 -16.11
CA ARG A 430 -49.53 -22.65 -17.18
C ARG A 430 -49.14 -21.62 -18.24
N ARG A 431 -49.98 -20.59 -18.41
CA ARG A 431 -49.80 -19.50 -19.39
C ARG A 431 -49.09 -18.27 -18.81
N ARG A 432 -48.65 -18.32 -17.55
CA ARG A 432 -47.87 -17.23 -16.98
C ARG A 432 -46.56 -17.06 -17.76
N ILE A 433 -46.16 -15.83 -17.99
CA ILE A 433 -44.91 -15.51 -18.67
C ILE A 433 -43.77 -15.51 -17.66
N MET A 434 -42.75 -16.32 -17.92
CA MET A 434 -41.57 -16.51 -17.09
C MET A 434 -40.34 -16.02 -17.83
N ILE A 435 -39.53 -15.17 -17.19
CA ILE A 435 -38.21 -14.77 -17.70
C ILE A 435 -37.12 -15.76 -17.28
N CYS A 436 -36.00 -15.78 -18.00
CA CYS A 436 -34.82 -16.55 -17.60
C CYS A 436 -34.34 -16.18 -16.18
N ARG A 437 -34.10 -17.17 -15.33
CA ARG A 437 -33.68 -16.99 -13.92
C ARG A 437 -32.30 -16.38 -13.76
N LEU A 438 -31.46 -16.45 -14.79
CA LEU A 438 -30.14 -15.83 -14.82
C LEU A 438 -30.16 -14.40 -15.34
N GLY A 439 -31.33 -13.87 -15.73
CA GLY A 439 -31.51 -12.44 -16.02
C GLY A 439 -31.21 -12.00 -17.44
N CYS A 440 -31.11 -12.96 -18.38
CA CYS A 440 -31.12 -12.63 -19.80
C CYS A 440 -32.51 -12.16 -20.24
N LEU A 441 -32.64 -11.70 -21.49
CA LEU A 441 -33.88 -11.09 -22.01
C LEU A 441 -34.88 -12.10 -22.57
N ILE A 442 -34.62 -13.41 -22.49
CA ILE A 442 -35.50 -14.45 -23.00
C ILE A 442 -36.66 -14.72 -22.02
N TYR A 443 -37.87 -14.81 -22.56
CA TYR A 443 -39.09 -15.12 -21.83
C TYR A 443 -39.94 -16.12 -22.62
N HIS A 444 -40.62 -17.01 -21.89
CA HIS A 444 -41.52 -18.03 -22.44
C HIS A 444 -42.69 -18.26 -21.47
N GLU A 445 -43.78 -18.85 -21.96
CA GLU A 445 -44.83 -19.32 -21.07
C GLU A 445 -44.30 -20.46 -20.16
N ALA A 446 -44.83 -20.57 -18.95
CA ALA A 446 -44.36 -21.56 -17.97
C ALA A 446 -44.40 -23.00 -18.49
N TYR A 447 -45.34 -23.35 -19.37
CA TYR A 447 -45.39 -24.67 -19.99
C TYR A 447 -44.30 -24.88 -21.05
N GLU A 448 -43.90 -23.83 -21.78
CA GLU A 448 -42.86 -23.92 -22.81
C GLU A 448 -41.49 -24.17 -22.19
N TRP A 449 -41.20 -23.56 -21.04
CA TRP A 449 -39.99 -23.84 -20.26
C TRP A 449 -39.88 -25.29 -19.76
N GLN A 450 -41.00 -26.01 -19.67
CA GLN A 450 -41.07 -27.42 -19.28
C GLN A 450 -41.00 -28.37 -20.47
N ASN A 451 -40.95 -27.86 -21.71
CA ASN A 451 -40.77 -28.73 -22.86
C ASN A 451 -39.41 -29.44 -22.75
N VAL A 452 -39.39 -30.71 -23.15
CA VAL A 452 -38.17 -31.52 -23.13
C VAL A 452 -37.27 -31.06 -24.28
N HIS A 453 -36.05 -30.69 -23.95
CA HIS A 453 -34.99 -30.35 -24.88
C HIS A 453 -33.80 -31.26 -24.65
N ALA A 454 -33.53 -32.15 -25.60
CA ALA A 454 -32.57 -33.25 -25.45
C ALA A 454 -32.87 -34.10 -24.19
N ASP A 455 -32.00 -34.06 -23.18
CA ASP A 455 -32.11 -34.84 -21.93
C ASP A 455 -32.57 -34.01 -20.72
N THR A 456 -32.89 -32.72 -20.91
CA THR A 456 -33.33 -31.80 -19.85
C THR A 456 -34.55 -30.99 -20.26
N PHE A 457 -35.04 -30.12 -19.38
CA PHE A 457 -36.08 -29.14 -19.72
C PHE A 457 -35.45 -27.92 -20.42
N GLU A 458 -36.20 -27.28 -21.30
CA GLU A 458 -35.80 -26.09 -22.07
C GLU A 458 -35.11 -25.03 -21.18
N LEU A 459 -35.65 -24.76 -19.98
CA LEU A 459 -35.08 -23.79 -19.05
C LEU A 459 -33.66 -24.17 -18.59
N ALA A 460 -33.45 -25.44 -18.24
CA ALA A 460 -32.15 -25.91 -17.77
C ALA A 460 -31.12 -25.93 -18.91
N TRP A 461 -31.56 -26.29 -20.12
CA TRP A 461 -30.71 -26.28 -21.29
C TRP A 461 -30.29 -24.86 -21.70
N HIS A 462 -31.24 -23.92 -21.71
CA HIS A 462 -30.99 -22.50 -21.94
C HIS A 462 -29.97 -21.93 -20.95
N GLU A 463 -30.18 -22.14 -19.64
CA GLU A 463 -29.28 -21.63 -18.58
C GLU A 463 -27.84 -22.13 -18.71
N ALA A 464 -27.66 -23.38 -19.16
CA ALA A 464 -26.35 -24.00 -19.29
C ALA A 464 -25.62 -23.58 -20.59
N ASN A 465 -26.33 -23.53 -21.72
CA ASN A 465 -25.69 -23.48 -23.04
C ASN A 465 -25.90 -22.16 -23.78
N GLU A 466 -27.10 -21.58 -23.73
CA GLU A 466 -27.45 -20.41 -24.53
C GLU A 466 -27.39 -19.08 -23.77
N CYS A 467 -27.58 -19.14 -22.45
CA CYS A 467 -27.76 -17.95 -21.66
C CYS A 467 -26.52 -17.04 -21.71
N SER A 468 -26.74 -15.79 -22.11
CA SER A 468 -25.69 -14.74 -22.18
C SER A 468 -25.23 -14.27 -20.81
N THR A 469 -26.01 -14.54 -19.77
CA THR A 469 -25.69 -14.22 -18.37
C THR A 469 -25.38 -15.48 -17.55
N ARG A 470 -25.05 -16.60 -18.22
CA ARG A 470 -24.68 -17.84 -17.54
C ARG A 470 -23.49 -17.64 -16.60
N LEU A 471 -23.48 -18.38 -15.50
CA LEU A 471 -22.42 -18.29 -14.51
C LEU A 471 -21.18 -19.07 -14.97
N ILE A 472 -20.03 -18.42 -14.92
CA ILE A 472 -18.74 -18.99 -15.32
C ILE A 472 -17.73 -18.72 -14.20
N LYS A 473 -16.90 -19.72 -13.89
CA LYS A 473 -15.79 -19.57 -12.95
C LYS A 473 -14.71 -18.68 -13.58
N CYS A 474 -14.18 -17.73 -12.82
CA CYS A 474 -13.11 -16.86 -13.30
C CYS A 474 -11.92 -17.69 -13.83
N PRO A 475 -11.45 -17.47 -15.07
CA PRO A 475 -10.36 -18.23 -15.69
C PRO A 475 -8.99 -17.94 -15.05
N ARG A 476 -8.90 -16.96 -14.15
CA ARG A 476 -7.68 -16.64 -13.39
C ARG A 476 -7.63 -17.35 -12.03
N ASP A 477 -8.55 -18.28 -11.78
CA ASP A 477 -8.64 -19.06 -10.54
C ASP A 477 -8.68 -18.19 -9.27
N CYS A 478 -9.37 -17.06 -9.30
CA CYS A 478 -9.63 -16.28 -8.08
C CYS A 478 -10.82 -16.83 -7.27
N ASP A 479 -11.33 -18.01 -7.66
CA ASP A 479 -12.46 -18.75 -7.06
C ASP A 479 -13.82 -18.02 -7.02
N VAL A 480 -13.93 -16.90 -7.73
CA VAL A 480 -15.19 -16.16 -7.90
C VAL A 480 -15.90 -16.66 -9.15
N TRP A 481 -17.22 -16.83 -9.03
CA TRP A 481 -18.12 -17.06 -10.16
C TRP A 481 -18.76 -15.73 -10.56
N VAL A 482 -18.87 -15.49 -11.87
CA VAL A 482 -19.48 -14.28 -12.42
C VAL A 482 -20.36 -14.64 -13.61
N SER A 483 -21.33 -13.80 -13.93
CA SER A 483 -22.07 -13.94 -15.18
C SER A 483 -21.16 -13.65 -16.38
N LEU A 484 -21.39 -14.35 -17.49
CA LEU A 484 -20.56 -14.26 -18.69
C LEU A 484 -20.38 -12.82 -19.21
N ASP A 485 -21.45 -12.02 -19.18
CA ASP A 485 -21.44 -10.59 -19.56
C ASP A 485 -20.56 -9.72 -18.65
N GLN A 486 -20.30 -10.16 -17.41
CA GLN A 486 -19.46 -9.46 -16.43
C GLN A 486 -18.03 -10.01 -16.36
N LEU A 487 -17.71 -11.06 -17.14
CA LEU A 487 -16.41 -11.74 -17.06
C LEU A 487 -15.23 -10.82 -17.40
N GLU A 488 -15.39 -9.98 -18.42
CA GLU A 488 -14.35 -9.06 -18.86
C GLU A 488 -14.04 -8.00 -17.80
N ILE A 489 -15.08 -7.35 -17.26
CA ILE A 489 -14.97 -6.37 -16.18
C ILE A 489 -14.36 -7.01 -14.93
N HIS A 490 -14.81 -8.21 -14.57
CA HIS A 490 -14.23 -8.94 -13.45
C HIS A 490 -12.74 -9.16 -13.68
N THR A 491 -12.35 -9.78 -14.80
CA THR A 491 -10.94 -10.11 -15.05
C THR A 491 -10.08 -8.85 -15.10
N ASN A 492 -10.47 -7.80 -15.81
CA ASN A 492 -9.60 -6.64 -16.00
C ASN A 492 -9.58 -5.68 -14.82
N GLU A 493 -10.72 -5.46 -14.16
CA GLU A 493 -10.85 -4.38 -13.17
C GLU A 493 -11.01 -4.88 -11.74
N ARG A 494 -11.72 -5.98 -11.50
CA ARG A 494 -12.12 -6.40 -10.14
C ARG A 494 -11.34 -7.61 -9.60
N CYS A 495 -10.71 -8.39 -10.48
CA CYS A 495 -10.07 -9.65 -10.11
C CYS A 495 -8.85 -9.38 -9.24
N VAL A 496 -8.80 -10.03 -8.08
CA VAL A 496 -7.66 -9.98 -7.16
C VAL A 496 -6.38 -10.55 -7.80
N LYS A 497 -6.52 -11.44 -8.78
CA LYS A 497 -5.42 -12.01 -9.58
C LYS A 497 -5.22 -11.32 -10.94
N ARG A 498 -5.66 -10.06 -11.09
CA ARG A 498 -5.39 -9.30 -12.31
C ARG A 498 -3.90 -8.99 -12.49
N PRO A 499 -3.38 -8.96 -13.73
CA PRO A 499 -2.00 -8.56 -13.96
C PRO A 499 -1.82 -7.08 -13.63
N ILE A 500 -0.68 -6.75 -13.01
CA ILE A 500 -0.21 -5.39 -12.82
C ILE A 500 0.85 -5.16 -13.90
N SER A 501 0.61 -4.23 -14.81
CA SER A 501 1.52 -3.91 -15.93
C SER A 501 2.04 -2.46 -15.90
N ASP A 502 1.58 -1.67 -14.94
CA ASP A 502 1.82 -0.23 -14.83
C ASP A 502 2.79 0.13 -13.68
N LEU A 503 3.25 -0.86 -12.91
CA LEU A 503 4.18 -0.62 -11.81
C LEU A 503 5.62 -0.49 -12.33
N CYS A 504 6.06 0.76 -12.51
CA CYS A 504 7.41 1.08 -12.93
C CYS A 504 8.21 1.84 -11.85
N CYS A 505 9.55 1.83 -11.99
CA CYS A 505 10.44 2.63 -11.14
C CYS A 505 10.15 4.14 -11.30
N ARG A 506 9.98 4.85 -10.18
CA ARG A 506 9.68 6.29 -10.13
C ARG A 506 10.86 7.17 -10.54
N LEU A 507 12.08 6.64 -10.43
CA LEU A 507 13.30 7.32 -10.85
C LEU A 507 13.49 7.32 -12.38
N GLY A 508 12.64 6.63 -13.14
CA GLY A 508 12.66 6.66 -14.61
C GLY A 508 13.72 5.77 -15.24
N CYS A 509 14.20 4.73 -14.53
CA CYS A 509 15.22 3.81 -15.08
C CYS A 509 14.65 2.83 -16.12
N GLY A 510 13.32 2.74 -16.26
CA GLY A 510 12.64 1.83 -17.17
C GLY A 510 12.37 0.43 -16.63
N LYS A 511 12.75 0.10 -15.38
CA LYS A 511 12.44 -1.19 -14.76
C LYS A 511 10.94 -1.31 -14.46
N GLN A 512 10.33 -2.39 -14.93
CA GLN A 512 8.94 -2.79 -14.68
C GLN A 512 8.89 -3.90 -13.64
N PHE A 513 7.83 -3.90 -12.83
CA PHE A 513 7.58 -4.86 -11.77
C PHE A 513 6.30 -5.62 -12.09
N ASP A 514 6.44 -6.66 -12.92
CA ASP A 514 5.32 -7.47 -13.39
C ASP A 514 4.87 -8.48 -12.34
N GLY A 515 3.57 -8.60 -12.17
CA GLY A 515 3.00 -9.61 -11.28
C GLY A 515 1.48 -9.58 -11.22
N VAL A 516 0.94 -10.24 -10.21
CA VAL A 516 -0.50 -10.33 -9.96
C VAL A 516 -0.91 -9.43 -8.81
N ASN A 517 -2.11 -8.85 -8.87
CA ASN A 517 -2.57 -7.82 -7.95
C ASN A 517 -2.62 -8.25 -6.47
N ASN A 518 -2.73 -9.54 -6.19
CA ASN A 518 -2.63 -10.09 -4.82
C ASN A 518 -1.24 -9.93 -4.20
N ARG A 519 -0.20 -9.68 -5.00
CA ARG A 519 1.18 -9.42 -4.56
C ARG A 519 1.57 -7.94 -4.68
N ILE A 520 0.62 -7.03 -4.84
CA ILE A 520 0.92 -5.60 -5.04
C ILE A 520 1.83 -5.04 -3.93
N LEU A 521 1.63 -5.44 -2.68
CA LEU A 521 2.45 -4.98 -1.54
C LEU A 521 3.90 -5.48 -1.65
N GLU A 522 4.11 -6.73 -2.05
CA GLU A 522 5.44 -7.31 -2.26
C GLU A 522 6.15 -6.59 -3.41
N LEU A 523 5.47 -6.37 -4.52
CA LEU A 523 6.01 -5.66 -5.68
C LEU A 523 6.35 -4.20 -5.36
N GLU A 524 5.55 -3.51 -4.53
CA GLU A 524 5.89 -2.17 -4.05
C GLU A 524 7.14 -2.15 -3.16
N GLN A 525 7.34 -3.18 -2.35
CA GLN A 525 8.53 -3.35 -1.54
C GLN A 525 9.77 -3.61 -2.41
N GLU A 526 9.64 -4.45 -3.44
CA GLU A 526 10.70 -4.67 -4.44
C GLU A 526 11.05 -3.39 -5.21
N ARG A 527 10.05 -2.57 -5.57
CA ARG A 527 10.27 -1.27 -6.22
C ARG A 527 11.03 -0.32 -5.30
N THR A 528 10.62 -0.19 -4.04
CA THR A 528 11.27 0.72 -3.09
C THR A 528 12.71 0.28 -2.79
N TRP A 529 12.93 -1.03 -2.64
CA TRP A 529 14.27 -1.59 -2.49
C TRP A 529 15.14 -1.32 -3.73
N HIS A 530 14.59 -1.52 -4.94
CA HIS A 530 15.28 -1.17 -6.16
C HIS A 530 15.65 0.33 -6.21
N GLU A 531 14.72 1.22 -5.89
CA GLU A 531 14.94 2.67 -5.88
C GLU A 531 16.03 3.09 -4.88
N ALA A 532 16.14 2.40 -3.75
CA ALA A 532 17.13 2.68 -2.71
C ALA A 532 18.53 2.13 -3.01
N GLU A 533 18.63 0.88 -3.49
CA GLU A 533 19.91 0.14 -3.55
C GLU A 533 20.39 -0.12 -4.97
N ASP A 534 19.51 -0.54 -5.87
CA ASP A 534 19.89 -1.06 -7.20
C ASP A 534 19.79 -0.02 -8.32
N CYS A 535 18.96 1.01 -8.17
CA CYS A 535 18.59 1.86 -9.28
C CYS A 535 19.80 2.68 -9.76
N PRO A 536 20.16 2.62 -11.07
CA PRO A 536 21.32 3.36 -11.59
C PRO A 536 21.13 4.88 -11.54
N LEU A 537 19.88 5.33 -11.40
CA LEU A 537 19.48 6.73 -11.30
C LEU A 537 19.28 7.20 -9.85
N ARG A 538 19.55 6.35 -8.85
CA ARG A 538 19.52 6.79 -7.45
C ARG A 538 20.68 7.75 -7.17
N THR A 539 20.45 8.67 -6.23
CA THR A 539 21.46 9.62 -5.79
C THR A 539 22.38 9.00 -4.75
N VAL A 540 23.69 9.05 -5.00
CA VAL A 540 24.73 8.56 -4.09
C VAL A 540 25.71 9.67 -3.74
N LYS A 541 26.24 9.61 -2.53
CA LYS A 541 27.38 10.43 -2.11
C LYS A 541 28.69 9.71 -2.41
N CYS A 542 29.68 10.44 -2.89
CA CYS A 542 31.03 9.92 -3.01
C CYS A 542 31.60 9.66 -1.60
N MET A 543 32.13 8.44 -1.39
CA MET A 543 32.79 8.06 -0.13
C MET A 543 34.30 8.36 -0.12
N TRP A 544 34.82 9.02 -1.16
CA TRP A 544 36.22 9.44 -1.17
C TRP A 544 36.46 10.52 -0.11
N PRO A 545 37.54 10.47 0.68
CA PRO A 545 37.84 11.47 1.69
C PRO A 545 37.76 12.88 1.12
N GLU A 546 37.08 13.80 1.82
CA GLU A 546 36.96 15.22 1.45
C GLU A 546 36.16 15.55 0.17
N CYS A 547 35.66 14.57 -0.59
CA CYS A 547 34.93 14.85 -1.82
C CYS A 547 33.46 15.24 -1.58
N ASN A 548 32.72 14.46 -0.79
CA ASN A 548 31.29 14.66 -0.43
C ASN A 548 30.31 14.98 -1.60
N LEU A 549 30.73 14.81 -2.86
CA LEU A 549 29.93 15.14 -4.04
C LEU A 549 28.75 14.17 -4.17
N THR A 550 27.57 14.70 -4.48
CA THR A 550 26.36 13.92 -4.79
C THR A 550 26.23 13.72 -6.29
N MET A 551 26.05 12.49 -6.75
CA MET A 551 25.92 12.12 -8.17
C MET A 551 24.97 10.95 -8.35
N LEU A 552 24.66 10.58 -9.60
CA LEU A 552 23.90 9.37 -9.88
C LEU A 552 24.78 8.13 -9.70
N ALA A 553 24.19 7.01 -9.26
CA ALA A 553 24.94 5.77 -9.05
C ALA A 553 25.70 5.31 -10.30
N LYS A 554 25.14 5.49 -11.50
CA LYS A 554 25.82 5.19 -12.77
C LYS A 554 27.09 6.03 -13.02
N GLU A 555 27.17 7.24 -12.48
CA GLU A 555 28.29 8.18 -12.67
C GLU A 555 29.41 7.98 -11.66
N ARG A 556 29.14 7.24 -10.59
CA ARG A 556 30.04 7.03 -9.46
C ARG A 556 31.38 6.40 -9.86
N LYS A 557 31.37 5.40 -10.75
CA LYS A 557 32.60 4.76 -11.24
C LYS A 557 33.50 5.75 -11.97
N GLN A 558 32.93 6.52 -12.88
CA GLN A 558 33.67 7.54 -13.63
C GLN A 558 34.22 8.63 -12.70
N HIS A 559 33.44 9.05 -11.69
CA HIS A 559 33.89 10.02 -10.70
C HIS A 559 35.05 9.48 -9.83
N ARG A 560 34.98 8.22 -9.37
CA ARG A 560 36.07 7.57 -8.62
C ARG A 560 37.36 7.47 -9.43
N ARG A 561 37.25 7.18 -10.73
CA ARG A 561 38.40 7.16 -11.63
C ARG A 561 39.13 8.50 -11.66
N THR A 562 38.42 9.63 -11.60
CA THR A 562 39.03 10.97 -11.51
C THR A 562 39.88 11.10 -10.25
N HIS A 563 39.41 10.62 -9.10
CA HIS A 563 40.18 10.64 -7.85
C HIS A 563 41.42 9.74 -7.91
N LEU A 564 41.30 8.55 -8.48
CA LEU A 564 42.43 7.63 -8.68
C LEU A 564 43.50 8.22 -9.61
N CYS A 565 43.08 8.88 -10.69
CA CYS A 565 44.02 9.57 -11.58
C CYS A 565 44.70 10.76 -10.88
N LEU A 566 43.99 11.47 -10.00
CA LEU A 566 44.54 12.60 -9.23
C LEU A 566 45.44 12.16 -8.07
N SER A 567 45.22 10.98 -7.49
CA SER A 567 45.96 10.50 -6.31
C SER A 567 47.38 10.04 -6.61
N GLY A 568 47.75 9.87 -7.89
CA GLY A 568 49.10 9.42 -8.27
C GLY A 568 49.48 8.06 -7.69
N ILE A 569 48.49 7.23 -7.34
CA ILE A 569 48.67 5.85 -6.86
C ILE A 569 48.65 4.92 -8.07
N VAL A 570 49.66 4.04 -8.15
CA VAL A 570 49.76 3.00 -9.17
C VAL A 570 49.79 1.64 -8.49
N THR A 571 48.92 0.73 -8.92
CA THR A 571 48.77 -0.61 -8.31
C THR A 571 48.95 -1.71 -9.33
N PHE A 572 49.83 -2.68 -9.01
CA PHE A 572 50.13 -3.87 -9.81
C PHE A 572 49.60 -5.11 -9.08
N LYS A 573 48.48 -5.68 -9.56
CA LYS A 573 47.73 -6.76 -8.88
C LYS A 573 47.91 -8.15 -9.48
N VAL A 574 48.59 -8.25 -10.62
CA VAL A 574 48.73 -9.49 -11.39
C VAL A 574 50.18 -9.93 -11.34
N ALA A 575 50.41 -11.23 -11.18
CA ALA A 575 51.75 -11.80 -11.23
C ALA A 575 52.47 -11.45 -12.54
N GLY A 576 53.73 -11.03 -12.45
CA GLY A 576 54.50 -10.63 -13.62
C GLY A 576 55.61 -9.64 -13.33
N SER A 577 56.30 -9.22 -14.39
CA SER A 577 57.36 -8.21 -14.33
C SER A 577 56.90 -6.91 -14.99
N PHE A 578 57.13 -5.79 -14.32
CA PHE A 578 56.68 -4.47 -14.74
C PHE A 578 57.81 -3.45 -14.61
N GLU A 579 57.75 -2.40 -15.43
CA GLU A 579 58.64 -1.24 -15.33
C GLU A 579 57.83 -0.04 -14.83
N TYR A 580 58.33 0.63 -13.79
CA TYR A 580 57.75 1.86 -13.26
C TYR A 580 58.73 3.01 -13.43
N VAL A 581 58.33 4.03 -14.19
CA VAL A 581 59.12 5.24 -14.40
C VAL A 581 58.69 6.30 -13.40
N VAL A 582 59.63 6.73 -12.56
CA VAL A 582 59.42 7.77 -11.55
C VAL A 582 59.07 9.09 -12.25
N PRO A 583 57.94 9.74 -11.91
CA PRO A 583 57.56 11.00 -12.53
C PRO A 583 58.63 12.09 -12.37
N ARG A 584 58.67 13.01 -13.34
CA ARG A 584 59.48 14.23 -13.26
C ARG A 584 59.00 15.00 -12.02
N ASP A 585 59.92 15.44 -11.16
CA ASP A 585 59.69 16.11 -9.86
C ASP A 585 59.46 15.23 -8.62
N VAL A 586 59.37 13.91 -8.76
CA VAL A 586 59.23 13.01 -7.60
C VAL A 586 60.59 12.57 -7.07
N LYS A 587 60.86 12.83 -5.77
CA LYS A 587 62.11 12.45 -5.08
C LYS A 587 61.96 11.32 -4.06
N HIS A 588 60.72 11.01 -3.66
CA HIS A 588 60.40 9.93 -2.73
C HIS A 588 59.09 9.30 -3.17
N ILE A 589 58.95 8.00 -2.97
CA ILE A 589 57.69 7.27 -3.16
C ILE A 589 57.40 6.41 -1.94
N LYS A 590 56.12 6.23 -1.61
CA LYS A 590 55.69 5.22 -0.64
C LYS A 590 55.29 3.97 -1.39
N ILE A 591 55.75 2.83 -0.91
CA ILE A 591 55.51 1.53 -1.53
C ILE A 591 54.89 0.61 -0.49
N GLN A 592 53.91 -0.17 -0.92
CA GLN A 592 53.32 -1.27 -0.17
C GLN A 592 53.31 -2.51 -1.05
N ALA A 593 53.85 -3.62 -0.56
CA ALA A 593 54.01 -4.83 -1.36
C ALA A 593 53.67 -6.11 -0.57
N TRP A 594 53.01 -7.05 -1.25
CA TRP A 594 52.62 -8.37 -0.72
C TRP A 594 53.24 -9.49 -1.55
N GLY A 595 53.71 -10.54 -0.89
CA GLY A 595 54.09 -11.79 -1.55
C GLY A 595 52.87 -12.58 -2.03
N GLY A 596 53.05 -13.53 -2.95
CA GLY A 596 51.98 -14.43 -3.38
C GLY A 596 51.57 -15.41 -2.29
N GLY A 597 50.28 -15.73 -2.21
CA GLY A 597 49.76 -16.77 -1.31
C GLY A 597 50.03 -18.17 -1.83
N GLY A 598 50.21 -19.14 -0.95
CA GLY A 598 50.30 -20.56 -1.31
C GLY A 598 48.94 -21.17 -1.66
N GLY A 599 48.95 -22.25 -2.44
CA GLY A 599 47.74 -23.02 -2.76
C GLY A 599 47.34 -23.94 -1.61
N SER A 600 46.06 -24.31 -1.52
CA SER A 600 45.57 -25.25 -0.51
C SER A 600 45.84 -26.71 -0.87
N GLY A 601 45.85 -27.55 0.16
CA GLY A 601 45.94 -29.00 0.06
C GLY A 601 44.71 -29.71 0.63
N LEU A 602 44.56 -30.98 0.28
CA LEU A 602 43.42 -31.81 0.66
C LEU A 602 43.83 -33.26 0.91
N LEU A 603 43.35 -33.83 2.01
CA LEU A 603 43.12 -35.27 2.16
C LEU A 603 41.63 -35.53 1.99
N ARG A 604 41.26 -36.32 0.97
CA ARG A 604 39.86 -36.69 0.71
C ARG A 604 39.21 -37.28 1.97
N HIS A 605 37.99 -36.81 2.26
CA HIS A 605 37.16 -37.26 3.38
C HIS A 605 37.69 -37.03 4.80
N PHE A 606 38.81 -36.31 4.98
CA PHE A 606 39.41 -36.15 6.31
C PHE A 606 39.72 -34.69 6.67
N ARG A 607 40.71 -34.07 6.01
CA ARG A 607 41.20 -32.74 6.40
C ARG A 607 41.81 -32.02 5.19
N CYS A 608 41.51 -30.75 5.05
CA CYS A 608 42.21 -29.84 4.16
C CYS A 608 43.18 -28.96 4.95
N GLY A 609 44.21 -28.46 4.28
CA GLY A 609 45.15 -27.52 4.86
C GLY A 609 45.19 -26.26 4.00
N HIS A 610 45.08 -25.10 4.65
CA HIS A 610 45.16 -23.83 3.96
C HIS A 610 46.52 -23.61 3.30
N GLY A 611 46.55 -22.84 2.21
CA GLY A 611 47.79 -22.23 1.78
C GLY A 611 48.19 -21.09 2.72
N GLY A 612 49.49 -20.86 2.89
CA GLY A 612 50.00 -19.71 3.65
C GLY A 612 49.81 -18.39 2.90
N GLY A 613 49.56 -17.29 3.59
CA GLY A 613 49.55 -15.96 3.02
C GLY A 613 50.96 -15.49 2.65
N GLY A 614 51.07 -14.43 1.84
CA GLY A 614 52.31 -13.72 1.59
C GLY A 614 52.62 -12.69 2.68
N ALA A 615 53.91 -12.43 2.92
CA ALA A 615 54.37 -11.35 3.79
C ALA A 615 54.01 -9.97 3.23
N PHE A 616 54.28 -8.92 4.01
CA PHE A 616 54.00 -7.53 3.66
C PHE A 616 55.20 -6.62 3.97
N ILE A 617 55.43 -5.64 3.09
CA ILE A 617 56.39 -4.56 3.31
C ILE A 617 55.72 -3.22 2.98
N GLU A 618 55.92 -2.23 3.85
CA GLU A 618 55.64 -0.83 3.60
C GLU A 618 56.93 -0.03 3.76
N ALA A 619 57.29 0.78 2.76
CA ALA A 619 58.52 1.57 2.85
C ALA A 619 58.44 2.91 2.09
N ILE A 620 59.22 3.89 2.54
CA ILE A 620 59.44 5.15 1.84
C ILE A 620 60.80 5.10 1.15
N CYS A 621 60.81 5.08 -0.17
CA CYS A 621 62.01 4.94 -0.99
C CYS A 621 62.40 6.30 -1.61
N PRO A 622 63.59 6.86 -1.33
CA PRO A 622 64.16 7.93 -2.11
C PRO A 622 64.45 7.46 -3.55
N VAL A 623 63.99 8.24 -4.53
CA VAL A 623 64.09 7.92 -5.95
C VAL A 623 64.62 9.13 -6.74
N HIS A 624 65.25 8.87 -7.89
CA HIS A 624 65.63 9.96 -8.79
C HIS A 624 64.49 10.25 -9.79
N PRO A 625 64.15 11.53 -10.05
CA PRO A 625 63.18 11.87 -11.09
C PRO A 625 63.55 11.26 -12.45
N GLY A 626 62.62 10.53 -13.09
CA GLY A 626 62.84 9.85 -14.37
C GLY A 626 63.54 8.49 -14.27
N GLU A 627 63.90 8.01 -13.08
CA GLU A 627 64.46 6.68 -12.88
C GLU A 627 63.45 5.57 -13.20
N THR A 628 63.92 4.43 -13.70
CA THR A 628 63.10 3.23 -13.93
C THR A 628 63.35 2.18 -12.86
N LEU A 629 62.28 1.80 -12.16
CA LEU A 629 62.25 0.72 -11.19
C LEU A 629 61.65 -0.53 -11.85
N LEU A 630 62.26 -1.68 -11.60
CA LEU A 630 61.80 -2.99 -12.07
C LEU A 630 61.05 -3.67 -10.95
N LEU A 631 59.77 -3.94 -11.18
CA LEU A 631 58.84 -4.52 -10.23
C LEU A 631 58.55 -5.96 -10.65
N VAL A 632 58.48 -6.86 -9.66
CA VAL A 632 58.04 -8.24 -9.88
C VAL A 632 56.96 -8.55 -8.87
N VAL A 633 55.78 -8.94 -9.33
CA VAL A 633 54.67 -9.38 -8.48
C VAL A 633 54.67 -10.90 -8.46
N GLY A 634 54.71 -11.49 -7.26
CA GLY A 634 54.71 -12.93 -7.06
C GLY A 634 53.33 -13.54 -7.27
N GLY A 635 53.25 -14.60 -8.06
CA GLY A 635 52.01 -15.32 -8.33
C GLY A 635 51.59 -16.22 -7.18
N GLY A 636 50.28 -16.48 -7.12
CA GLY A 636 49.71 -17.46 -6.21
C GLY A 636 50.16 -18.88 -6.53
N GLY A 637 50.43 -19.68 -5.50
CA GLY A 637 50.70 -21.11 -5.64
C GLY A 637 49.45 -21.85 -6.09
N GLN A 638 49.58 -22.79 -7.02
CA GLN A 638 48.44 -23.57 -7.51
C GLN A 638 47.90 -24.48 -6.41
N GLY A 639 46.58 -24.72 -6.45
CA GLY A 639 45.95 -25.74 -5.62
C GLY A 639 46.56 -27.11 -5.94
N GLY A 640 46.72 -27.94 -4.91
CA GLY A 640 47.15 -29.32 -5.09
C GLY A 640 46.29 -30.15 -6.04
N GLN A 641 46.94 -31.01 -6.81
CA GLN A 641 46.25 -31.99 -7.65
C GLN A 641 46.39 -33.36 -7.00
N VAL A 642 45.37 -34.21 -7.16
CA VAL A 642 45.47 -35.63 -6.77
C VAL A 642 46.25 -36.40 -7.82
N GLY A 643 47.06 -37.37 -7.40
CA GLY A 643 47.69 -38.32 -8.30
C GLY A 643 46.70 -39.34 -8.85
N GLN A 644 47.07 -39.98 -9.97
CA GLN A 644 46.32 -41.09 -10.56
C GLN A 644 47.07 -42.39 -10.35
N THR A 645 46.39 -43.37 -9.78
CA THR A 645 46.88 -44.72 -9.57
C THR A 645 45.99 -45.73 -10.31
N ILE A 646 46.60 -46.76 -10.90
CA ILE A 646 45.92 -47.90 -11.53
C ILE A 646 45.96 -49.07 -10.53
N PRO A 647 44.88 -49.87 -10.42
CA PRO A 647 44.94 -51.15 -9.70
C PRO A 647 46.11 -52.00 -10.21
N SER A 648 46.93 -52.50 -9.30
CA SER A 648 48.07 -53.34 -9.66
C SER A 648 47.71 -54.82 -9.65
N ASP A 649 48.12 -55.56 -10.68
CA ASP A 649 48.05 -57.03 -10.74
C ASP A 649 49.31 -57.69 -10.13
N THR A 650 50.22 -56.94 -9.49
CA THR A 650 51.41 -57.49 -8.83
C THR A 650 51.05 -58.20 -7.52
N GLU A 651 51.80 -59.25 -7.14
CA GLU A 651 51.59 -60.04 -5.90
C GLU A 651 51.50 -59.21 -4.60
N SER A 652 52.08 -58.00 -4.59
CA SER A 652 52.01 -57.07 -3.45
C SER A 652 50.67 -56.34 -3.30
N GLY A 653 49.80 -56.36 -4.31
CA GLY A 653 48.50 -55.66 -4.31
C GLY A 653 48.57 -54.12 -4.23
N LEU A 654 49.78 -53.54 -4.29
CA LEU A 654 49.99 -52.10 -4.14
C LEU A 654 49.71 -51.37 -5.47
N PRO A 655 48.83 -50.34 -5.48
CA PRO A 655 48.46 -49.65 -6.71
C PRO A 655 49.66 -49.00 -7.41
N LEU A 656 49.74 -49.15 -8.74
CA LEU A 656 50.81 -48.58 -9.56
C LEU A 656 50.48 -47.13 -9.90
N ILE A 657 51.47 -46.25 -9.78
CA ILE A 657 51.32 -44.83 -10.07
C ILE A 657 51.35 -44.63 -11.58
N GLN A 658 50.30 -44.01 -12.12
CA GLN A 658 50.24 -43.61 -13.52
C GLN A 658 50.66 -42.15 -13.69
N GLN A 659 50.28 -41.27 -12.77
CA GLN A 659 50.60 -39.85 -12.83
C GLN A 659 50.68 -39.23 -11.42
N LEU A 660 51.79 -38.53 -11.15
CA LEU A 660 51.97 -37.76 -9.92
C LEU A 660 51.10 -36.49 -9.96
N GLY A 661 50.34 -36.23 -8.89
CA GLY A 661 49.63 -34.97 -8.72
C GLY A 661 50.61 -33.87 -8.36
N LYS A 662 50.51 -32.72 -9.04
CA LYS A 662 51.43 -31.60 -8.88
C LYS A 662 50.68 -30.28 -8.72
N GLY A 663 50.92 -29.58 -7.62
CA GLY A 663 50.57 -28.18 -7.44
C GLY A 663 51.78 -27.32 -7.78
N GLU A 664 51.76 -26.65 -8.94
CA GLU A 664 52.85 -25.76 -9.36
C GLU A 664 53.05 -24.60 -8.38
N GLY A 665 54.30 -24.25 -8.11
CA GLY A 665 54.64 -23.06 -7.34
C GLY A 665 54.33 -21.77 -8.10
N GLY A 666 53.97 -20.73 -7.36
CA GLY A 666 53.75 -19.40 -7.90
C GLY A 666 55.03 -18.78 -8.43
N LEU A 667 54.97 -18.15 -9.60
CA LEU A 667 56.13 -17.52 -10.23
C LEU A 667 56.31 -16.07 -9.73
N PRO A 668 57.54 -15.61 -9.43
CA PRO A 668 58.77 -16.38 -9.37
C PRO A 668 58.97 -17.07 -8.01
N GLY A 669 59.68 -18.20 -8.04
CA GLY A 669 60.33 -18.74 -6.85
C GLY A 669 59.49 -19.59 -5.91
N GLY A 670 58.20 -19.85 -6.18
CA GLY A 670 57.42 -20.83 -5.43
C GLY A 670 57.90 -22.26 -5.70
N GLY A 671 57.93 -23.11 -4.66
CA GLY A 671 58.19 -24.54 -4.77
C GLY A 671 56.92 -25.32 -5.12
N CYS A 672 57.07 -26.48 -5.77
CA CYS A 672 55.96 -27.34 -6.15
C CYS A 672 55.51 -28.23 -4.99
N GLY A 673 54.20 -28.44 -4.84
CA GLY A 673 53.62 -29.47 -3.99
C GLY A 673 53.36 -30.75 -4.79
N TYR A 674 53.52 -31.91 -4.15
CA TYR A 674 53.34 -33.21 -4.80
C TYR A 674 52.43 -34.15 -4.02
N SER A 675 51.73 -35.02 -4.76
CA SER A 675 50.92 -36.11 -4.24
C SER A 675 51.02 -37.34 -5.14
N ASN A 676 51.02 -38.53 -4.56
CA ASN A 676 51.27 -39.76 -5.30
C ASN A 676 50.12 -40.77 -5.27
N ASN A 677 48.92 -40.34 -4.89
CA ASN A 677 47.73 -41.18 -4.94
C ASN A 677 46.46 -40.35 -5.20
N ASN A 678 45.33 -41.04 -5.30
CA ASN A 678 44.02 -40.46 -5.54
C ASN A 678 43.34 -39.85 -4.28
N GLU A 679 44.00 -39.88 -3.12
CA GLU A 679 43.47 -39.40 -1.84
C GLU A 679 44.05 -38.07 -1.39
N TRP A 680 45.30 -37.78 -1.77
CA TRP A 680 46.06 -36.60 -1.33
C TRP A 680 46.22 -35.58 -2.46
N ALA A 681 46.17 -34.30 -2.11
CA ALA A 681 46.51 -33.19 -2.97
C ALA A 681 47.30 -32.15 -2.17
N CYS A 682 48.45 -31.71 -2.68
CA CYS A 682 49.34 -30.78 -1.97
C CYS A 682 49.57 -29.52 -2.81
N GLY A 683 49.30 -28.36 -2.22
CA GLY A 683 49.42 -27.07 -2.89
C GLY A 683 50.85 -26.64 -3.13
N GLY A 684 51.05 -25.84 -4.19
CA GLY A 684 52.30 -25.15 -4.46
C GLY A 684 52.50 -23.95 -3.53
N GLY A 685 53.75 -23.58 -3.27
CA GLY A 685 54.09 -22.35 -2.54
C GLY A 685 53.90 -21.11 -3.42
N GLY A 686 53.57 -19.97 -2.83
CA GLY A 686 53.44 -18.69 -3.51
C GLY A 686 54.79 -18.09 -3.90
N GLY A 687 54.78 -17.27 -4.95
CA GLY A 687 55.96 -16.57 -5.45
C GLY A 687 56.32 -15.33 -4.63
N TYR A 688 57.56 -14.88 -4.73
CA TYR A 688 57.99 -13.64 -4.07
C TYR A 688 57.69 -12.39 -4.91
N THR A 689 57.47 -11.28 -4.22
CA THR A 689 57.30 -9.96 -4.84
C THR A 689 58.58 -9.14 -4.60
N SER A 690 59.08 -8.41 -5.58
CA SER A 690 60.33 -7.66 -5.41
C SER A 690 60.36 -6.36 -6.19
N MET A 691 61.25 -5.46 -5.78
CA MET A 691 61.59 -4.25 -6.50
C MET A 691 63.11 -4.13 -6.62
N THR A 692 63.57 -3.83 -7.83
CA THR A 692 64.98 -3.62 -8.13
C THR A 692 65.19 -2.31 -8.89
N ARG A 693 66.36 -1.71 -8.75
CA ARG A 693 66.78 -0.52 -9.52
C ARG A 693 68.05 -0.80 -10.31
N LYS A 694 68.23 -0.10 -11.43
CA LYS A 694 69.48 -0.16 -12.21
C LYS A 694 70.55 0.68 -11.52
N GLY A 695 71.52 0.02 -10.91
CA GLY A 695 72.71 0.64 -10.34
C GLY A 695 73.89 0.64 -11.32
N PRO A 696 75.01 1.30 -10.96
CA PRO A 696 76.21 1.39 -11.79
C PRO A 696 76.90 0.04 -12.06
N GLN A 697 76.63 -0.98 -11.23
CA GLN A 697 77.27 -2.31 -11.31
C GLN A 697 76.27 -3.43 -11.68
N GLY A 698 75.02 -3.09 -12.02
CA GLY A 698 73.96 -4.06 -12.30
C GLY A 698 72.66 -3.75 -11.55
N LEU A 699 71.78 -4.75 -11.45
CA LEU A 699 70.52 -4.61 -10.72
C LEU A 699 70.76 -4.68 -9.21
N ILE A 700 70.27 -3.67 -8.50
CA ILE A 700 70.29 -3.62 -7.03
C ILE A 700 68.90 -4.00 -6.54
N THR A 701 68.80 -5.07 -5.76
CA THR A 701 67.53 -5.48 -5.13
C THR A 701 67.25 -4.59 -3.94
N LEU A 702 66.14 -3.86 -4.00
CA LEU A 702 65.74 -2.94 -2.94
C LEU A 702 64.96 -3.68 -1.86
N PHE A 703 63.95 -4.46 -2.26
CA PHE A 703 63.25 -5.36 -1.35
C PHE A 703 62.79 -6.64 -2.04
N VAL A 704 62.55 -7.67 -1.22
CA VAL A 704 61.87 -8.92 -1.55
C VAL A 704 60.83 -9.20 -0.47
N VAL A 705 59.61 -9.52 -0.86
CA VAL A 705 58.52 -9.90 0.03
C VAL A 705 58.28 -11.40 -0.14
N GLY A 706 58.37 -12.14 0.96
CA GLY A 706 58.23 -13.59 0.96
C GLY A 706 56.81 -14.06 0.61
N GLY A 707 56.72 -15.07 -0.25
CA GLY A 707 55.51 -15.81 -0.56
C GLY A 707 55.17 -16.86 0.50
N GLY A 708 53.90 -17.24 0.57
CA GLY A 708 53.40 -18.25 1.51
C GLY A 708 53.70 -19.68 1.10
N GLY A 709 53.80 -20.60 2.05
CA GLY A 709 53.94 -22.04 1.79
C GLY A 709 52.64 -22.69 1.33
N GLY A 710 52.73 -23.74 0.52
CA GLY A 710 51.59 -24.53 0.07
C GLY A 710 51.03 -25.43 1.16
N GLY A 711 49.71 -25.61 1.16
CA GLY A 711 48.99 -26.45 2.12
C GLY A 711 49.08 -27.94 1.80
N GLY A 712 48.99 -28.76 2.85
CA GLY A 712 48.86 -30.22 2.75
C GLY A 712 47.64 -30.69 3.55
N CYS A 713 47.85 -31.58 4.51
CA CYS A 713 46.90 -31.84 5.61
C CYS A 713 47.03 -30.81 6.75
N ARG A 714 48.12 -30.02 6.69
CA ARG A 714 48.42 -28.92 7.58
C ARG A 714 48.40 -27.63 6.79
N ASP A 715 48.17 -26.54 7.51
CA ASP A 715 48.26 -25.20 6.94
C ASP A 715 49.70 -24.89 6.54
N GLY A 716 49.85 -24.34 5.34
CA GLY A 716 51.08 -23.69 4.88
C GLY A 716 51.48 -22.56 5.82
N LEU A 717 52.77 -22.44 6.06
CA LEU A 717 53.29 -21.32 6.83
C LEU A 717 53.22 -20.04 5.99
N GLY A 718 52.86 -18.93 6.62
CA GLY A 718 52.86 -17.63 5.94
C GLY A 718 54.28 -17.22 5.52
N GLY A 719 54.40 -16.36 4.51
CA GLY A 719 55.62 -15.65 4.18
C GLY A 719 56.22 -14.97 5.43
N GLY A 720 57.52 -15.19 5.63
CA GLY A 720 58.28 -14.73 6.77
C GLY A 720 58.72 -13.27 6.66
N GLY A 721 58.98 -12.66 7.82
CA GLY A 721 59.59 -11.34 7.92
C GLY A 721 61.12 -11.41 7.78
N LEU A 722 61.84 -10.59 8.57
CA LEU A 722 63.30 -10.60 8.58
C LEU A 722 63.88 -11.85 9.26
N HIS A 723 63.20 -12.39 10.26
CA HIS A 723 63.67 -13.54 11.04
C HIS A 723 62.94 -14.82 10.64
N ALA A 724 63.58 -15.97 10.92
CA ALA A 724 62.92 -17.28 10.84
C ALA A 724 61.87 -17.43 11.97
N GLU A 725 61.35 -18.64 12.20
CA GLU A 725 60.42 -18.97 13.30
C GLU A 725 60.86 -18.35 14.64
N GLU A 726 59.90 -17.81 15.40
CA GLU A 726 60.17 -17.22 16.70
C GLU A 726 60.52 -18.29 17.75
N ALA A 727 61.34 -17.94 18.74
CA ALA A 727 61.73 -18.87 19.80
C ALA A 727 60.50 -19.36 20.58
N GLY A 728 60.15 -20.64 20.43
CA GLY A 728 58.99 -21.28 21.08
C GLY A 728 57.83 -21.62 20.14
N GLU A 729 57.92 -21.27 18.86
CA GLU A 729 56.89 -21.58 17.87
C GLU A 729 56.84 -23.11 17.59
N LYS A 730 55.76 -23.77 18.02
CA LYS A 730 55.57 -25.22 17.85
C LYS A 730 55.16 -25.56 16.42
N SER A 731 56.15 -25.67 15.53
CA SER A 731 55.96 -26.12 14.15
C SER A 731 56.15 -27.64 14.03
N ASP A 732 55.17 -28.33 13.41
CA ASP A 732 55.20 -29.77 13.17
C ASP A 732 56.50 -30.12 12.42
N ARG A 733 57.21 -31.18 12.85
CA ARG A 733 58.48 -31.57 12.23
C ARG A 733 58.33 -31.96 10.76
N ARG A 734 57.11 -32.28 10.33
CA ARG A 734 56.76 -32.59 8.94
C ARG A 734 56.53 -31.34 8.10
N ASN A 735 56.27 -30.17 8.69
CA ASN A 735 56.17 -28.95 7.91
C ASN A 735 57.57 -28.46 7.51
N GLY A 736 57.67 -27.91 6.31
CA GLY A 736 58.82 -27.15 5.89
C GLY A 736 58.99 -25.91 6.77
N ARG A 737 60.24 -25.56 7.09
CA ARG A 737 60.55 -24.40 7.92
C ARG A 737 60.54 -23.12 7.10
N LEU A 738 60.33 -21.99 7.77
CA LEU A 738 60.46 -20.66 7.18
C LEU A 738 61.90 -20.40 6.72
N GLY A 739 62.05 -19.65 5.62
CA GLY A 739 63.33 -19.07 5.22
C GLY A 739 63.80 -17.99 6.21
N SER A 740 65.10 -17.67 6.22
CA SER A 740 65.67 -16.55 6.98
C SER A 740 66.42 -15.57 6.08
N GLN A 741 67.05 -14.52 6.62
CA GLN A 741 67.95 -13.65 5.84
C GLN A 741 69.25 -14.32 5.38
N THR A 742 69.62 -15.47 5.94
CA THR A 742 70.96 -16.06 5.72
C THR A 742 70.93 -17.46 5.14
N ARG A 743 69.76 -18.12 5.13
CA ARG A 743 69.59 -19.49 4.61
C ARG A 743 68.13 -19.77 4.30
N GLY A 744 67.91 -20.70 3.39
CA GLY A 744 66.58 -21.24 3.12
C GLY A 744 66.04 -22.09 4.26
N GLY A 745 64.72 -22.25 4.25
CA GLY A 745 64.02 -23.08 5.22
C GLY A 745 64.33 -24.55 4.99
N LYS A 746 64.53 -25.29 6.09
CA LYS A 746 64.76 -26.74 6.02
C LYS A 746 63.48 -27.48 5.63
N ALA A 747 63.62 -28.51 4.80
CA ALA A 747 62.53 -29.41 4.43
C ALA A 747 61.94 -30.13 5.65
N GLY A 748 60.64 -30.44 5.56
CA GLY A 748 59.93 -31.25 6.52
C GLY A 748 60.44 -32.69 6.56
N GLN A 749 60.41 -33.31 7.75
CA GLN A 749 60.86 -34.68 7.92
C GLN A 749 59.90 -35.67 7.28
N CYS A 750 60.45 -36.67 6.57
CA CYS A 750 59.72 -37.84 6.10
C CYS A 750 59.98 -39.04 7.02
N SER A 751 58.95 -39.83 7.34
CA SER A 751 59.09 -41.03 8.17
C SER A 751 59.88 -42.11 7.43
N LYS A 752 61.02 -42.54 7.98
CA LYS A 752 61.91 -43.56 7.38
C LYS A 752 61.52 -45.01 7.67
N GLU A 753 60.57 -45.24 8.58
CA GLU A 753 60.40 -46.52 9.28
C GLU A 753 59.22 -47.38 8.76
N THR A 754 58.31 -46.84 7.94
CA THR A 754 57.04 -47.53 7.59
C THR A 754 56.70 -47.57 6.10
N THR A 755 57.25 -46.70 5.25
CA THR A 755 57.13 -46.79 3.78
C THR A 755 58.22 -45.91 3.14
N PRO A 756 59.06 -46.42 2.22
CA PRO A 756 60.07 -45.60 1.57
C PRO A 756 59.38 -44.57 0.68
N THR A 757 59.60 -43.28 0.97
CA THR A 757 59.14 -42.20 0.10
C THR A 757 59.93 -42.22 -1.20
N THR A 758 59.25 -42.08 -2.34
CA THR A 758 59.90 -42.08 -3.67
C THR A 758 60.90 -40.94 -3.81
N PHE A 759 60.61 -39.78 -3.23
CA PHE A 759 61.54 -38.66 -3.10
C PHE A 759 61.23 -37.80 -1.87
N GLU A 760 62.27 -37.26 -1.25
CA GLU A 760 62.18 -36.36 -0.09
C GLU A 760 61.95 -34.91 -0.53
N GLY A 761 61.40 -34.09 0.37
CA GLY A 761 61.26 -32.66 0.15
C GLY A 761 62.61 -31.95 0.17
N THR A 762 62.72 -30.83 -0.56
CA THR A 762 63.97 -30.08 -0.64
C THR A 762 63.96 -28.85 0.27
N ASP A 763 65.15 -28.47 0.73
CA ASP A 763 65.34 -27.19 1.41
C ASP A 763 65.04 -26.03 0.45
N GLY A 764 64.63 -24.90 1.00
CA GLY A 764 64.60 -23.65 0.26
C GLY A 764 66.02 -23.16 -0.06
N SER A 765 66.14 -22.34 -1.09
CA SER A 765 67.38 -21.69 -1.50
C SER A 765 67.14 -20.22 -1.81
N ALA A 766 68.17 -19.47 -2.20
CA ALA A 766 68.01 -18.06 -2.54
C ALA A 766 66.99 -17.90 -3.68
N PHE A 767 65.97 -17.05 -3.50
CA PHE A 767 64.90 -16.81 -4.47
C PHE A 767 64.01 -18.02 -4.85
N GLN A 768 64.21 -19.19 -4.25
CA GLN A 768 63.48 -20.40 -4.63
C GLN A 768 63.05 -21.21 -3.41
N GLY A 769 61.74 -21.41 -3.28
CA GLY A 769 61.11 -22.30 -2.31
C GLY A 769 61.40 -23.76 -2.62
N GLY A 770 61.52 -24.56 -1.57
CA GLY A 770 61.77 -25.98 -1.64
C GLY A 770 60.56 -26.75 -2.18
N ASN A 771 60.83 -27.81 -2.94
CA ASN A 771 59.81 -28.71 -3.42
C ASN A 771 59.32 -29.63 -2.29
N GLY A 772 58.02 -29.90 -2.22
CA GLY A 772 57.46 -30.87 -1.29
C GLY A 772 58.01 -32.29 -1.54
N ALA A 773 57.95 -33.13 -0.51
CA ALA A 773 58.18 -34.56 -0.66
C ALA A 773 57.07 -35.21 -1.52
N GLU A 774 57.19 -36.51 -1.80
CA GLU A 774 56.18 -37.31 -2.51
C GLU A 774 54.73 -37.01 -2.08
N PHE A 775 54.54 -36.76 -0.78
CA PHE A 775 53.35 -36.12 -0.25
C PHE A 775 53.77 -34.91 0.60
N GLY A 776 53.74 -33.72 0.03
CA GLY A 776 54.15 -32.51 0.74
C GLY A 776 53.81 -31.22 -0.01
N GLY A 777 53.47 -30.18 0.74
CA GLY A 777 53.25 -28.83 0.19
C GLY A 777 54.56 -28.17 -0.27
N GLY A 778 54.50 -27.32 -1.29
CA GLY A 778 55.66 -26.56 -1.77
C GLY A 778 56.02 -25.39 -0.88
N GLY A 779 57.31 -25.07 -0.72
CA GLY A 779 57.78 -23.90 0.03
C GLY A 779 57.54 -22.59 -0.74
N GLY A 780 57.28 -21.50 -0.03
CA GLY A 780 57.12 -20.16 -0.62
C GLY A 780 58.46 -19.56 -1.06
N GLY A 781 58.43 -18.77 -2.14
CA GLY A 781 59.58 -18.00 -2.62
C GLY A 781 59.91 -16.83 -1.69
N GLY A 782 61.15 -16.37 -1.69
CA GLY A 782 61.58 -15.23 -0.86
C GLY A 782 63.05 -14.95 -1.08
N TYR A 783 63.64 -14.01 -0.34
CA TYR A 783 65.09 -13.76 -0.43
C TYR A 783 65.86 -15.06 -0.18
N TYR A 784 65.41 -15.80 0.83
CA TYR A 784 65.55 -17.25 0.86
C TYR A 784 64.18 -17.92 0.95
N GLY A 785 63.95 -18.91 0.11
CA GLY A 785 62.70 -19.66 0.10
C GLY A 785 62.49 -20.51 1.35
N GLY A 786 61.23 -20.83 1.63
CA GLY A 786 60.87 -21.79 2.66
C GLY A 786 61.12 -23.23 2.23
N GLY A 787 61.23 -24.15 3.18
CA GLY A 787 61.43 -25.57 2.89
C GLY A 787 60.15 -26.24 2.38
N GLY A 788 60.29 -27.32 1.60
CA GLY A 788 59.17 -28.17 1.22
C GLY A 788 58.60 -28.96 2.39
N GLY A 789 57.33 -29.31 2.34
CA GLY A 789 56.66 -30.18 3.31
C GLY A 789 57.11 -31.64 3.20
N GLY A 790 57.16 -32.34 4.32
CA GLY A 790 57.46 -33.77 4.42
C GLY A 790 56.22 -34.62 4.68
N PHE A 791 56.44 -35.91 4.92
CA PHE A 791 55.37 -36.91 4.98
C PHE A 791 55.48 -37.87 6.18
N SER A 792 54.34 -38.27 6.72
CA SER A 792 54.20 -39.49 7.52
C SER A 792 52.84 -40.14 7.22
N PRO A 793 52.67 -41.46 7.38
CA PRO A 793 51.37 -42.11 7.17
C PRO A 793 50.23 -41.36 7.88
N GLY A 794 49.23 -40.94 7.09
CA GLY A 794 48.04 -40.23 7.58
C GLY A 794 48.21 -38.72 7.86
N ILE A 795 49.42 -38.15 7.77
CA ILE A 795 49.66 -36.71 7.99
C ILE A 795 50.69 -36.17 6.99
N VAL A 796 50.23 -35.29 6.10
CA VAL A 796 51.05 -34.56 5.13
C VAL A 796 51.41 -33.18 5.65
N GLY A 797 52.71 -32.88 5.65
CA GLY A 797 53.27 -31.61 6.05
C GLY A 797 53.08 -30.51 5.00
N ALA A 798 52.90 -29.30 5.47
CA ALA A 798 52.79 -28.12 4.63
C ALA A 798 54.17 -27.52 4.30
N GLY A 799 54.24 -26.68 3.27
CA GLY A 799 55.44 -25.93 2.95
C GLY A 799 55.70 -24.77 3.93
N GLY A 800 56.96 -24.39 4.07
CA GLY A 800 57.38 -23.18 4.78
C GLY A 800 57.25 -21.94 3.90
N GLY A 801 56.98 -20.77 4.47
CA GLY A 801 57.02 -19.49 3.75
C GLY A 801 58.44 -18.98 3.49
N GLY A 802 58.62 -18.19 2.44
CA GLY A 802 59.90 -17.55 2.13
C GLY A 802 60.15 -16.30 2.99
N SER A 803 61.42 -15.90 3.13
CA SER A 803 61.79 -14.70 3.90
C SER A 803 61.67 -13.42 3.10
N SER A 804 61.41 -12.32 3.80
CA SER A 804 61.39 -10.96 3.23
C SER A 804 62.73 -10.26 3.47
N PHE A 805 63.23 -9.49 2.51
CA PHE A 805 64.49 -8.74 2.59
C PHE A 805 64.26 -7.27 2.24
N VAL A 806 64.99 -6.36 2.90
CA VAL A 806 65.02 -4.93 2.56
C VAL A 806 66.44 -4.41 2.69
N GLU A 807 66.91 -3.69 1.69
CA GLU A 807 68.16 -2.93 1.73
C GLU A 807 67.95 -1.64 2.53
N SER A 808 68.11 -1.69 3.85
CA SER A 808 67.76 -0.59 4.76
C SER A 808 68.42 0.75 4.42
N SER A 809 69.60 0.73 3.77
CA SER A 809 70.29 1.95 3.32
C SER A 809 69.54 2.70 2.21
N SER A 810 68.64 2.03 1.51
CA SER A 810 67.88 2.54 0.36
C SER A 810 66.48 3.03 0.72
N PHE A 811 66.10 3.09 2.00
CA PHE A 811 64.79 3.53 2.46
C PHE A 811 64.89 4.48 3.67
N THR A 812 63.97 5.42 3.75
CA THR A 812 63.87 6.37 4.88
C THR A 812 63.05 5.80 6.04
N SER A 813 62.07 4.94 5.73
CA SER A 813 61.22 4.26 6.70
C SER A 813 60.81 2.92 6.11
N VAL A 814 60.82 1.86 6.92
CA VAL A 814 60.49 0.49 6.52
C VAL A 814 59.69 -0.16 7.64
N PHE A 815 58.59 -0.80 7.26
CA PHE A 815 57.78 -1.68 8.10
C PHE A 815 57.62 -3.01 7.36
N ILE A 816 57.84 -4.12 8.06
CA ILE A 816 57.75 -5.47 7.51
C ILE A 816 56.84 -6.24 8.44
N ASP A 817 55.85 -6.92 7.86
CA ASP A 817 54.93 -7.76 8.60
C ASP A 817 54.89 -9.16 7.98
N ARG A 818 54.96 -10.18 8.85
CA ARG A 818 54.85 -11.57 8.41
C ARG A 818 53.38 -11.94 8.26
N SER A 819 53.10 -12.92 7.42
CA SER A 819 51.75 -13.50 7.37
C SER A 819 51.62 -14.64 8.36
N TYR A 820 50.38 -14.90 8.78
CA TYR A 820 50.04 -15.99 9.68
C TYR A 820 48.97 -16.87 9.02
N LYS A 821 49.31 -18.16 8.86
CA LYS A 821 48.47 -19.12 8.14
C LYS A 821 48.06 -18.52 6.79
N ARG A 822 46.77 -18.57 6.43
CA ARG A 822 46.19 -18.05 5.18
C ARG A 822 46.22 -16.54 5.02
N VAL A 823 46.25 -15.78 6.12
CA VAL A 823 46.02 -14.33 6.10
C VAL A 823 47.29 -13.63 5.63
N PRO A 824 47.23 -12.78 4.58
CA PRO A 824 48.39 -12.00 4.15
C PRO A 824 48.84 -11.03 5.25
N GLY A 825 50.13 -10.68 5.26
CA GLY A 825 50.65 -9.64 6.13
C GLY A 825 50.02 -8.27 5.84
N GLY A 826 50.09 -7.33 6.78
CA GLY A 826 49.60 -5.97 6.56
C GLY A 826 48.09 -5.90 6.30
N ARG A 827 47.30 -6.80 6.89
CA ARG A 827 45.83 -6.82 6.75
C ARG A 827 45.19 -5.47 7.10
N ASP A 828 45.74 -4.77 8.08
CA ASP A 828 45.29 -3.44 8.52
C ASP A 828 45.57 -2.33 7.50
N ARG A 829 46.27 -2.65 6.41
CA ARG A 829 46.51 -1.75 5.27
C ARG A 829 45.57 -2.01 4.10
N HIS A 830 44.51 -2.79 4.29
CA HIS A 830 43.50 -3.11 3.26
C HIS A 830 44.14 -3.60 1.96
N PRO A 831 44.64 -4.86 1.92
CA PRO A 831 45.30 -5.37 0.73
C PRO A 831 44.31 -5.42 -0.44
N PRO A 832 44.76 -5.10 -1.67
CA PRO A 832 43.89 -5.01 -2.83
C PRO A 832 43.15 -6.31 -3.15
N ALA A 833 41.92 -6.20 -3.67
CA ALA A 833 41.23 -7.35 -4.27
C ALA A 833 41.93 -7.78 -5.57
N ASN A 834 42.12 -9.08 -5.77
CA ASN A 834 42.70 -9.61 -7.00
C ASN A 834 41.64 -9.74 -8.10
N THR A 835 42.07 -9.63 -9.36
CA THR A 835 41.25 -9.76 -10.59
C THR A 835 40.45 -11.05 -10.68
N LEU A 836 40.95 -12.16 -10.11
CA LEU A 836 40.29 -13.46 -10.08
C LEU A 836 39.45 -13.69 -8.81
N GLY A 837 39.30 -12.66 -7.96
CA GLY A 837 38.64 -12.74 -6.65
C GLY A 837 39.61 -12.94 -5.48
N GLY A 838 39.14 -12.67 -4.26
CA GLY A 838 39.95 -12.77 -3.03
C GLY A 838 40.87 -11.56 -2.77
N ILE A 839 41.69 -11.64 -1.71
CA ILE A 839 42.62 -10.57 -1.31
C ILE A 839 44.05 -10.89 -1.79
N ALA A 840 44.80 -9.87 -2.23
CA ALA A 840 46.20 -10.02 -2.64
C ALA A 840 47.05 -10.71 -1.56
N GLY A 841 47.84 -11.70 -1.98
CA GLY A 841 48.70 -12.50 -1.12
C GLY A 841 47.96 -13.47 -0.19
N GLU A 842 46.64 -13.59 -0.27
CA GLU A 842 45.88 -14.54 0.55
C GLU A 842 46.11 -15.98 0.08
N GLY A 843 46.27 -16.91 1.02
CA GLY A 843 46.40 -18.33 0.70
C GLY A 843 45.09 -19.01 0.31
N GLY A 844 45.18 -20.19 -0.31
CA GLY A 844 44.02 -21.02 -0.66
C GLY A 844 43.15 -21.41 0.56
N TYR A 845 41.84 -21.46 0.38
CA TYR A 845 40.81 -21.76 1.40
C TYR A 845 40.41 -23.25 1.51
N GLU A 846 39.74 -23.63 2.61
CA GLU A 846 39.46 -25.01 3.12
C GLU A 846 38.09 -25.61 2.71
N LYS A 847 37.62 -25.45 1.48
CA LYS A 847 36.42 -26.20 1.00
C LYS A 847 36.67 -27.07 -0.22
N ALA A 848 37.69 -26.72 -0.98
CA ALA A 848 38.20 -27.47 -2.10
C ALA A 848 39.67 -27.08 -2.29
N VAL A 849 40.38 -27.84 -3.11
CA VAL A 849 41.71 -27.43 -3.52
C VAL A 849 41.59 -26.17 -4.37
N CYS A 850 42.26 -25.09 -3.97
CA CYS A 850 42.26 -23.83 -4.67
C CYS A 850 43.64 -23.17 -4.65
N ALA A 851 43.90 -22.35 -5.67
CA ALA A 851 45.12 -21.57 -5.74
C ALA A 851 45.14 -20.49 -4.65
N GLY A 852 46.34 -20.10 -4.24
CA GLY A 852 46.55 -18.84 -3.53
C GLY A 852 46.37 -17.67 -4.49
N ASN A 853 46.23 -16.47 -3.93
CA ASN A 853 46.13 -15.25 -4.71
C ASN A 853 47.51 -14.67 -4.98
N ASP A 854 47.66 -14.03 -6.14
CA ASP A 854 48.85 -13.24 -6.46
C ASP A 854 49.10 -12.16 -5.39
N GLY A 855 50.37 -11.81 -5.24
CA GLY A 855 50.81 -10.66 -4.47
C GLY A 855 50.39 -9.35 -5.14
N CYS A 856 50.92 -8.24 -4.64
CA CYS A 856 50.62 -6.93 -5.17
C CYS A 856 51.73 -5.93 -4.87
N ILE A 857 51.88 -4.89 -5.70
CA ILE A 857 52.69 -3.70 -5.39
C ILE A 857 51.81 -2.45 -5.58
N ARG A 858 51.72 -1.60 -4.55
CA ARG A 858 51.14 -0.24 -4.60
C ARG A 858 52.26 0.78 -4.46
N ILE A 859 52.25 1.80 -5.32
CA ILE A 859 53.19 2.91 -5.28
C ILE A 859 52.38 4.21 -5.21
N ALA A 860 52.67 5.07 -4.23
CA ALA A 860 52.10 6.41 -4.15
C ALA A 860 53.20 7.48 -4.20
N ILE A 861 52.91 8.58 -4.89
CA ILE A 861 53.75 9.78 -4.89
C ILE A 861 53.49 10.64 -3.63
N PRO A 862 54.41 11.57 -3.28
CA PRO A 862 54.25 12.42 -2.11
C PRO A 862 52.95 13.23 -2.14
N GLY A 863 52.31 13.40 -0.98
CA GLY A 863 51.02 14.08 -0.83
C GLY A 863 49.80 13.14 -0.79
N PHE A 864 49.96 11.87 -1.17
CA PHE A 864 48.85 10.91 -1.25
C PHE A 864 49.07 9.62 -0.45
N TYR A 865 50.03 9.62 0.47
CA TYR A 865 50.39 8.44 1.27
C TYR A 865 49.25 7.91 2.16
N SER A 866 48.34 8.80 2.57
CA SER A 866 47.12 8.48 3.33
C SER A 866 46.00 7.89 2.49
N ASN A 867 46.07 8.03 1.15
CA ASN A 867 45.01 7.62 0.24
C ASN A 867 45.23 6.22 -0.34
N MET A 868 46.29 5.52 0.10
CA MET A 868 46.68 4.19 -0.36
C MET A 868 45.62 3.11 -0.11
N ASP A 869 44.68 3.34 0.81
CA ASP A 869 43.56 2.43 1.09
C ASP A 869 42.47 2.50 0.01
N PHE A 870 42.51 3.48 -0.90
CA PHE A 870 41.54 3.69 -1.97
C PHE A 870 42.16 3.37 -3.34
N ASP A 871 42.21 2.09 -3.70
CA ASP A 871 43.01 1.60 -4.84
C ASP A 871 42.17 0.95 -5.98
N SER A 872 40.84 1.05 -5.92
CA SER A 872 39.96 0.45 -6.92
C SER A 872 38.78 1.34 -7.32
N GLU A 873 38.34 1.16 -8.58
CA GLU A 873 37.11 1.76 -9.11
C GLU A 873 35.84 1.04 -8.56
N GLU A 874 36.02 -0.10 -7.88
CA GLU A 874 34.93 -0.96 -7.43
C GLU A 874 34.29 -0.45 -6.14
N ASP A 875 33.00 -0.77 -5.99
CA ASP A 875 32.16 -0.31 -4.89
C ASP A 875 32.31 -1.14 -3.61
N GLU A 876 33.01 -2.28 -3.68
CA GLU A 876 33.35 -3.10 -2.53
C GLU A 876 34.43 -2.42 -1.67
N MET A 877 34.03 -1.38 -0.93
CA MET A 877 34.68 -1.15 0.35
C MET A 877 34.32 -2.36 1.21
N ARG A 878 35.23 -3.33 1.30
CA ARG A 878 35.11 -4.38 2.33
C ARG A 878 35.22 -3.67 3.67
N LEU A 879 34.06 -3.45 4.28
CA LEU A 879 33.90 -3.07 5.69
C LEU A 879 34.79 -3.92 6.59
#